data_AF-A0A5B7W6A5-F1
#
_entry.id   AF-A0A5B7W6A5-F1
#
_cell.length_a   1.000
_cell.length_b   1.000
_cell.length_c   1.000
_cell.angle_alpha   90.00
_cell.angle_beta   90.00
_cell.angle_gamma   90.00
#
_symmetry.space_group_name_H-M   'P 1'
#
loop_
_entity.id
_entity.type
_entity.pdbx_description
1 polymer ?
#
loop_
_entity_poly.entity_id
_entity_poly.type
_entity_poly.pdbx_seq_one_letter_code
_entity_poly.pdbx_strand_id
1 'polypeptide(L)'
;MSPKTPRKPPATTPHKAVSTNEPSIRHDLDTSVFVPHGVWPADANIPSTSSQGHVARPDIDTPPFPSIETTDLPTRTITDYSQRDNSLDKYWLSENFLRGMQAPNADGLRFIVGRKFVDVDDQGVMHTAHVGLDENLGVYRMKLLTEQNPSGPVLYKNDGSPTWRLTAQISERPAVNHEPQTASGSAPKRPASSTSEQSATTGTPKRPRIFDTPTYINQRLYTASSRPPDAQGYHEFKPRSGDGSGALFALVDRFGNFIQVDPPAGGFGSQPSHLKHWTDQEIWQLYGIQGRDIERFRSEAQVSGKPPQWVEPNVTDDPVANLLRDSLHWLHPTLTWSERKALLQSYNLLPSQLSRLQQHMKTELTLPQWAQAHKRMTEDVGNPHYLDQFSHDITNELNLKRHARHDWYDPETSLTHELREVLLVKMGYLRNQNNCLYRTDIPALFRGDERTPFELANDNAMLPRYDHQPGATTHKPMSATFSLKEGQMYASAPDPEYLRFNTQTNKYPGKSADSDNSDTSDTESSASSDWSDIGSPVDWDRERNYQRTREQQEVMFLYALDTRNLEVVPHEENHMFNSTASDTPPTWFPSDNHEGLISVTKKGLEADRIWLLNSSLTKGANVHDIEELAGRWGERIEASTHAGDSNKHEYDLLIEKVDAAGKPILRLSGNKDEFAYDVVWPDQTTA
;
A
#
# COMPACT_ATOMS: atom_id res chain seq x y z
N MET A 1 -6.54 -9.06 11.97
CA MET A 1 -5.24 -8.41 12.23
C MET A 1 -5.47 -6.92 12.16
N SER A 2 -5.28 -6.23 13.29
CA SER A 2 -5.19 -4.78 13.34
C SER A 2 -3.84 -4.31 12.77
N PRO A 3 -3.67 -3.01 12.42
CA PRO A 3 -2.57 -2.49 11.62
C PRO A 3 -1.17 -2.71 12.25
N LYS A 4 -0.18 -3.04 11.42
CA LYS A 4 1.22 -3.24 11.84
C LYS A 4 1.98 -1.91 11.90
N THR A 5 2.70 -1.69 13.01
CA THR A 5 3.50 -0.50 13.33
C THR A 5 4.84 -0.39 12.57
N PRO A 6 5.39 0.83 12.38
CA PRO A 6 6.77 1.06 11.93
C PRO A 6 7.80 1.01 13.08
N ARG A 7 9.04 0.62 12.80
CA ARG A 7 10.14 0.48 13.77
C ARG A 7 10.96 1.79 13.88
N LYS A 8 11.27 2.22 15.10
CA LYS A 8 12.08 3.41 15.45
C LYS A 8 13.58 3.20 15.12
N PRO A 9 14.35 4.22 14.65
CA PRO A 9 15.80 4.13 14.47
C PRO A 9 16.56 4.13 15.82
N PRO A 10 17.78 3.55 15.89
CA PRO A 10 18.56 3.49 17.11
C PRO A 10 19.04 4.89 17.54
N ALA A 11 18.84 5.23 18.81
CA ALA A 11 19.32 6.48 19.39
C ALA A 11 20.85 6.43 19.59
N THR A 12 21.55 7.35 18.94
CA THR A 12 22.97 7.62 19.19
C THR A 12 23.12 8.29 20.56
N THR A 13 23.86 7.64 21.47
CA THR A 13 24.26 8.23 22.76
C THR A 13 25.13 9.47 22.56
N PRO A 14 24.82 10.63 23.16
CA PRO A 14 25.76 11.73 23.20
C PRO A 14 26.86 11.49 24.23
N HIS A 15 28.08 11.83 23.84
CA HIS A 15 29.30 11.71 24.62
C HIS A 15 29.26 12.48 25.95
N LYS A 16 29.75 11.79 26.98
CA LYS A 16 30.01 12.25 28.34
C LYS A 16 31.03 13.40 28.34
N ALA A 17 30.62 14.60 28.73
CA ALA A 17 31.54 15.67 29.10
C ALA A 17 31.90 15.52 30.59
N VAL A 18 33.21 15.45 30.84
CA VAL A 18 33.85 15.41 32.16
C VAL A 18 33.76 16.79 32.79
N SER A 19 33.29 16.88 34.04
CA SER A 19 33.69 17.98 34.92
C SER A 19 33.71 17.54 36.38
N THR A 20 34.70 18.11 37.07
CA THR A 20 35.37 17.70 38.31
C THR A 20 34.75 18.27 39.58
N ASN A 21 34.97 17.53 40.68
CA ASN A 21 35.12 17.95 42.08
C ASN A 21 33.90 18.37 42.94
N GLU A 22 33.47 17.40 43.78
CA GLU A 22 33.58 17.40 45.27
C GLU A 22 32.70 18.34 46.14
N PRO A 23 32.51 18.07 47.47
CA PRO A 23 31.38 17.29 48.00
C PRO A 23 30.60 18.01 49.13
N SER A 24 29.47 17.46 49.60
CA SER A 24 29.21 17.31 51.06
C SER A 24 27.84 16.73 51.46
N ILE A 25 27.96 15.70 52.31
CA ILE A 25 27.27 15.47 53.59
C ILE A 25 25.87 14.80 53.59
N ARG A 26 25.93 13.60 54.19
CA ARG A 26 24.92 12.67 54.69
C ARG A 26 23.86 13.31 55.60
N HIS A 27 22.68 12.69 55.66
CA HIS A 27 22.18 12.11 56.93
C HIS A 27 21.11 11.04 56.67
N ASP A 28 21.38 9.87 57.27
CA ASP A 28 20.51 8.70 57.41
C ASP A 28 19.45 8.87 58.52
N LEU A 29 18.55 7.87 58.58
CA LEU A 29 17.65 7.40 59.66
C LEU A 29 16.21 7.97 59.65
N ASP A 30 15.15 7.22 59.93
CA ASP A 30 14.87 5.78 60.06
C ASP A 30 13.35 5.62 60.36
N THR A 31 12.81 4.43 60.11
CA THR A 31 11.67 3.78 60.80
C THR A 31 10.26 4.43 60.94
N SER A 32 9.32 3.88 60.16
CA SER A 32 8.19 3.00 60.57
C SER A 32 6.97 3.48 61.40
N VAL A 33 5.78 3.03 60.95
CA VAL A 33 4.65 2.35 61.66
C VAL A 33 3.22 2.95 61.47
N PHE A 34 2.39 2.15 60.79
CA PHE A 34 0.94 1.81 60.93
C PHE A 34 -0.17 2.89 61.14
N VAL A 35 -1.09 2.95 60.13
CA VAL A 35 -2.61 2.88 60.06
C VAL A 35 -3.49 3.06 61.32
N PRO A 36 -4.86 3.17 61.28
CA PRO A 36 -5.86 3.51 60.23
C PRO A 36 -7.05 4.43 60.69
N HIS A 37 -8.01 4.71 59.76
CA HIS A 37 -9.42 5.14 59.94
C HIS A 37 -9.69 6.56 60.51
N GLY A 38 -10.68 7.35 60.08
CA GLY A 38 -11.80 7.23 59.16
C GLY A 38 -12.73 8.44 59.35
N VAL A 39 -13.85 8.46 58.59
CA VAL A 39 -15.11 9.18 58.89
C VAL A 39 -15.22 10.67 58.49
N TRP A 40 -16.09 10.92 57.50
CA TRP A 40 -16.78 12.20 57.24
C TRP A 40 -17.82 12.49 58.34
N PRO A 41 -18.18 13.76 58.57
CA PRO A 41 -19.55 14.15 58.21
C PRO A 41 -19.71 15.60 57.70
N ALA A 42 -20.93 15.84 57.21
CA ALA A 42 -21.41 16.99 56.46
C ALA A 42 -21.75 18.26 57.27
N ASP A 43 -21.94 19.33 56.48
CA ASP A 43 -22.89 20.43 56.60
C ASP A 43 -22.60 21.74 57.37
N ALA A 44 -22.92 22.81 56.63
CA ALA A 44 -23.52 24.10 57.02
C ALA A 44 -22.62 25.21 57.59
N ASN A 45 -22.28 26.23 56.77
CA ASN A 45 -23.08 27.47 56.64
C ASN A 45 -22.25 28.64 56.05
N ILE A 46 -22.90 29.37 55.15
CA ILE A 46 -22.50 30.62 54.51
C ILE A 46 -22.78 31.80 55.47
N PRO A 47 -22.09 32.94 55.32
CA PRO A 47 -22.84 34.18 55.13
C PRO A 47 -22.35 35.00 53.92
N SER A 48 -23.35 35.51 53.20
CA SER A 48 -23.26 36.33 52.00
C SER A 48 -23.19 37.82 52.35
N THR A 49 -22.48 38.61 51.54
CA THR A 49 -22.81 40.04 51.31
C THR A 49 -22.54 40.44 49.85
N SER A 50 -23.63 40.40 49.08
CA SER A 50 -24.12 41.33 48.05
C SER A 50 -23.24 42.47 47.50
N SER A 51 -23.20 42.59 46.17
CA SER A 51 -23.57 43.82 45.43
C SER A 51 -23.81 43.59 43.92
N GLN A 52 -25.06 43.82 43.51
CA GLN A 52 -25.60 44.37 42.23
C GLN A 52 -24.86 44.12 40.89
N GLY A 53 -25.50 43.72 39.78
CA GLY A 53 -26.93 43.60 39.46
C GLY A 53 -27.19 43.27 37.98
N HIS A 54 -28.47 43.05 37.70
CA HIS A 54 -29.19 43.03 36.41
C HIS A 54 -28.91 41.94 35.35
N VAL A 55 -29.87 41.00 35.35
CA VAL A 55 -30.31 39.98 34.39
C VAL A 55 -30.27 40.42 32.92
N ALA A 56 -29.61 39.61 32.10
CA ALA A 56 -30.04 39.25 30.74
C ALA A 56 -29.85 37.74 30.57
N ARG A 57 -30.91 37.04 30.16
CA ARG A 57 -30.97 35.61 29.89
C ARG A 57 -30.18 35.30 28.61
N PRO A 58 -29.25 34.33 28.57
CA PRO A 58 -28.80 33.75 27.32
C PRO A 58 -29.57 32.47 27.01
N ASP A 59 -29.87 32.36 25.72
CA ASP A 59 -30.43 31.22 25.03
C ASP A 59 -29.60 29.95 25.19
N ILE A 60 -30.28 28.84 24.87
CA ILE A 60 -29.74 27.50 24.75
C ILE A 60 -28.64 27.52 23.67
N ASP A 61 -27.38 27.48 24.09
CA ASP A 61 -26.25 27.33 23.18
C ASP A 61 -26.19 25.90 22.64
N THR A 62 -26.32 25.80 21.33
CA THR A 62 -25.98 24.62 20.53
C THR A 62 -24.44 24.47 20.55
N PRO A 63 -23.88 23.27 20.77
CA PRO A 63 -22.42 23.11 20.74
C PRO A 63 -21.87 23.45 19.34
N PRO A 64 -20.72 24.16 19.24
CA PRO A 64 -20.21 24.66 17.99
C PRO A 64 -19.65 23.51 17.14
N PHE A 65 -20.15 23.38 15.91
CA PHE A 65 -19.46 22.66 14.84
C PHE A 65 -18.10 23.33 14.55
N PRO A 66 -17.04 22.58 14.23
CA PRO A 66 -15.73 23.17 13.98
C PRO A 66 -15.79 24.08 12.74
N SER A 67 -15.44 25.35 12.93
CA SER A 67 -15.25 26.31 11.85
C SER A 67 -14.09 25.89 10.97
N ILE A 68 -14.35 25.74 9.67
CA ILE A 68 -13.38 25.39 8.63
C ILE A 68 -12.59 26.67 8.27
N GLU A 69 -11.30 26.72 8.58
CA GLU A 69 -10.39 27.75 8.05
C GLU A 69 -9.86 27.29 6.69
N THR A 70 -10.39 27.86 5.61
CA THR A 70 -9.87 27.72 4.25
C THR A 70 -8.68 28.67 4.05
N THR A 71 -7.51 28.13 3.70
CA THR A 71 -6.34 28.94 3.29
C THR A 71 -6.10 28.78 1.79
N ASP A 72 -5.94 29.90 1.08
CA ASP A 72 -5.62 29.92 -0.36
C ASP A 72 -4.14 29.59 -0.65
N LEU A 73 -3.92 28.94 -1.78
CA LEU A 73 -2.69 28.28 -2.22
C LEU A 73 -1.51 29.23 -2.52
N PRO A 74 -0.29 28.93 -2.07
CA PRO A 74 0.93 29.41 -2.69
C PRO A 74 1.43 28.44 -3.79
N THR A 75 1.54 28.94 -5.02
CA THR A 75 2.20 28.25 -6.14
C THR A 75 3.71 28.20 -5.94
N ARG A 76 4.36 27.02 -6.02
CA ARG A 76 5.83 26.95 -6.16
C ARG A 76 6.38 25.85 -7.07
N THR A 77 7.52 26.24 -7.64
CA THR A 77 8.33 25.68 -8.71
C THR A 77 9.16 24.47 -8.29
N ILE A 78 9.30 23.51 -9.21
CA ILE A 78 10.11 22.30 -9.06
C ILE A 78 11.57 22.62 -9.35
N THR A 79 12.45 22.38 -8.38
CA THR A 79 13.85 22.06 -8.62
C THR A 79 14.32 21.07 -7.56
N ASP A 80 14.61 19.86 -8.05
CA ASP A 80 15.91 19.20 -7.94
C ASP A 80 16.14 17.98 -7.01
N TYR A 81 16.68 16.95 -7.68
CA TYR A 81 17.52 15.81 -7.27
C TYR A 81 16.93 14.51 -6.68
N SER A 82 16.53 13.63 -7.59
CA SER A 82 17.28 12.44 -8.03
C SER A 82 18.54 12.03 -7.21
N GLN A 83 18.45 10.89 -6.50
CA GLN A 83 19.45 9.81 -6.37
C GLN A 83 18.90 8.77 -5.35
N ARG A 84 18.65 7.52 -5.75
CA ARG A 84 18.31 6.44 -4.79
C ARG A 84 19.19 5.19 -4.96
N ASP A 85 19.58 4.74 -3.79
CA ASP A 85 20.51 3.71 -3.35
C ASP A 85 20.11 2.26 -3.71
N ASN A 86 21.09 1.40 -3.97
CA ASN A 86 20.93 0.03 -4.49
C ASN A 86 21.47 -1.04 -3.51
N SER A 87 21.14 -0.94 -2.20
CA SER A 87 21.54 -1.97 -1.21
C SER A 87 20.49 -3.07 -1.04
N LEU A 88 20.96 -4.33 -0.98
CA LEU A 88 20.16 -5.55 -0.72
C LEU A 88 19.60 -5.60 0.71
N ASP A 89 20.20 -4.84 1.63
CA ASP A 89 19.86 -4.81 3.06
C ASP A 89 18.40 -4.44 3.34
N LYS A 90 17.77 -3.68 2.43
CA LYS A 90 16.38 -3.24 2.57
C LYS A 90 15.35 -4.37 2.53
N TYR A 91 15.71 -5.54 2.00
CA TYR A 91 14.79 -6.68 1.86
C TYR A 91 14.88 -7.69 3.01
N TRP A 92 15.90 -7.60 3.86
CA TRP A 92 16.10 -8.53 4.98
C TRP A 92 15.20 -8.17 6.17
N LEU A 93 14.51 -9.17 6.71
CA LEU A 93 13.72 -8.99 7.92
C LEU A 93 14.60 -9.06 9.15
N SER A 94 14.38 -8.14 10.08
CA SER A 94 15.11 -8.12 11.36
C SER A 94 14.75 -9.32 12.23
N GLU A 95 15.67 -9.80 13.06
CA GLU A 95 15.44 -10.94 13.98
C GLU A 95 14.21 -10.77 14.89
N ASN A 96 13.85 -9.53 15.25
CA ASN A 96 12.65 -9.24 16.04
C ASN A 96 11.35 -9.60 15.31
N PHE A 97 11.35 -9.52 13.98
CA PHE A 97 10.20 -9.91 13.15
C PHE A 97 10.04 -11.44 13.07
N LEU A 98 11.10 -12.19 13.39
CA LEU A 98 11.11 -13.65 13.32
C LEU A 98 10.61 -14.32 14.62
N ARG A 99 10.48 -13.56 15.73
CA ARG A 99 9.94 -14.09 17.00
C ARG A 99 8.48 -14.48 16.85
N GLY A 100 8.19 -15.76 17.07
CA GLY A 100 6.83 -16.32 16.97
C GLY A 100 6.42 -16.73 15.55
N MET A 101 7.32 -16.64 14.57
CA MET A 101 7.04 -17.08 13.21
C MET A 101 7.05 -18.61 13.12
N GLN A 102 6.03 -19.17 12.46
CA GLN A 102 5.94 -20.61 12.22
C GLN A 102 7.12 -21.12 11.39
N ALA A 103 7.51 -22.39 11.61
CA ALA A 103 8.53 -23.05 10.82
C ALA A 103 8.14 -23.12 9.33
N PRO A 104 9.11 -23.11 8.40
CA PRO A 104 8.80 -23.21 6.98
C PRO A 104 8.13 -24.55 6.65
N ASN A 105 7.18 -24.52 5.73
CA ASN A 105 6.49 -25.72 5.25
C ASN A 105 7.41 -26.57 4.33
N ALA A 106 6.89 -27.68 3.78
CA ALA A 106 7.64 -28.54 2.85
C ALA A 106 8.14 -27.82 1.58
N ASP A 107 7.57 -26.66 1.28
CA ASP A 107 7.99 -25.78 0.18
C ASP A 107 9.01 -24.72 0.58
N GLY A 108 9.45 -24.71 1.84
CA GLY A 108 10.34 -23.69 2.37
C GLY A 108 9.67 -22.33 2.55
N LEU A 109 8.33 -22.28 2.48
CA LEU A 109 7.54 -21.08 2.66
C LEU A 109 7.06 -20.97 4.11
N ARG A 110 7.18 -19.77 4.66
CA ARG A 110 6.55 -19.35 5.92
C ARG A 110 5.39 -18.42 5.59
N PHE A 111 4.37 -18.44 6.44
CA PHE A 111 3.18 -17.62 6.24
C PHE A 111 2.94 -16.72 7.45
N ILE A 112 2.70 -15.44 7.20
CA ILE A 112 2.16 -14.52 8.19
C ILE A 112 1.04 -13.74 7.52
N VAL A 113 -0.19 -14.10 7.86
CA VAL A 113 -1.42 -13.40 7.44
C VAL A 113 -1.49 -13.20 5.93
N GLY A 114 -1.53 -14.32 5.22
CA GLY A 114 -1.61 -14.38 3.76
C GLY A 114 -0.32 -14.03 3.02
N ARG A 115 0.69 -13.45 3.70
CA ARG A 115 1.98 -13.09 3.10
C ARG A 115 2.97 -14.24 3.20
N LYS A 116 3.76 -14.42 2.15
CA LYS A 116 4.74 -15.51 2.01
C LYS A 116 6.13 -15.00 2.35
N PHE A 117 6.89 -15.80 3.10
CA PHE A 117 8.27 -15.50 3.48
C PHE A 117 9.13 -16.73 3.27
N VAL A 118 10.44 -16.55 3.10
CA VAL A 118 11.39 -17.65 2.94
C VAL A 118 12.68 -17.35 3.66
N ASP A 119 13.37 -18.40 4.09
CA ASP A 119 14.74 -18.30 4.62
C ASP A 119 15.72 -18.44 3.46
N VAL A 120 16.47 -17.37 3.19
CA VAL A 120 17.44 -17.23 2.11
C VAL A 120 18.86 -17.36 2.67
N ASP A 121 19.62 -18.32 2.14
CA ASP A 121 21.04 -18.47 2.44
C ASP A 121 21.81 -17.47 1.59
N ASP A 122 22.32 -16.44 2.26
CA ASP A 122 23.22 -15.46 1.67
C ASP A 122 24.60 -15.60 2.33
N GLN A 123 25.55 -16.15 1.58
CA GLN A 123 26.95 -16.32 1.99
C GLN A 123 27.15 -17.11 3.30
N GLY A 124 26.27 -18.08 3.60
CA GLY A 124 26.34 -18.92 4.80
C GLY A 124 25.64 -18.33 6.02
N VAL A 125 24.99 -17.17 5.87
CA VAL A 125 24.11 -16.57 6.88
C VAL A 125 22.66 -16.69 6.42
N MET A 126 21.80 -17.16 7.32
CA MET A 126 20.38 -17.34 7.04
C MET A 126 19.60 -16.06 7.32
N HIS A 127 19.02 -15.48 6.28
CA HIS A 127 18.17 -14.30 6.36
C HIS A 127 16.75 -14.62 5.92
N THR A 128 15.73 -14.18 6.65
CA THR A 128 14.35 -14.31 6.19
C THR A 128 13.94 -13.09 5.39
N ALA A 129 13.28 -13.31 4.26
CA ALA A 129 12.77 -12.26 3.39
C ALA A 129 11.28 -12.44 3.06
N HIS A 130 10.60 -11.33 2.83
CA HIS A 130 9.24 -11.33 2.27
C HIS A 130 9.30 -11.60 0.77
N VAL A 131 8.41 -12.44 0.27
CA VAL A 131 8.42 -12.90 -1.13
C VAL A 131 7.05 -12.81 -1.77
N GLY A 132 7.04 -12.45 -3.06
CA GLY A 132 5.87 -12.54 -3.93
C GLY A 132 6.14 -13.54 -5.06
N LEU A 133 5.10 -14.22 -5.52
CA LEU A 133 5.16 -14.92 -6.80
C LEU A 133 5.03 -13.85 -7.89
N ASP A 134 6.02 -13.74 -8.76
CA ASP A 134 5.92 -12.92 -9.96
C ASP A 134 5.13 -13.73 -11.00
N GLU A 135 3.83 -13.45 -11.15
CA GLU A 135 2.92 -14.22 -12.01
C GLU A 135 3.30 -14.19 -13.49
N ASN A 136 4.08 -13.18 -13.91
CA ASN A 136 4.59 -13.07 -15.28
C ASN A 136 5.76 -14.02 -15.55
N LEU A 137 6.50 -14.39 -14.51
CA LEU A 137 7.71 -15.22 -14.61
C LEU A 137 7.54 -16.62 -13.98
N GLY A 138 6.50 -16.84 -13.18
CA GLY A 138 6.28 -18.08 -12.45
C GLY A 138 7.33 -18.37 -11.36
N VAL A 139 8.09 -17.37 -10.94
CA VAL A 139 9.18 -17.49 -9.94
C VAL A 139 8.94 -16.61 -8.73
N TYR A 140 9.51 -16.98 -7.58
CA TYR A 140 9.44 -16.17 -6.36
C TYR A 140 10.54 -15.10 -6.35
N ARG A 141 10.17 -13.88 -5.96
CA ARG A 141 11.06 -12.72 -5.86
C ARG A 141 10.94 -12.08 -4.48
N MET A 142 12.05 -11.50 -4.00
CA MET A 142 12.02 -10.66 -2.80
C MET A 142 11.10 -9.46 -3.03
N LYS A 143 10.40 -9.06 -1.97
CA LYS A 143 9.36 -8.03 -2.01
C LYS A 143 9.47 -7.20 -0.75
N LEU A 144 9.56 -5.86 -0.86
CA LEU A 144 9.48 -5.03 0.34
C LEU A 144 8.10 -5.20 1.00
N LEU A 145 8.03 -4.96 2.31
CA LEU A 145 6.75 -5.03 3.02
C LEU A 145 5.75 -3.94 2.55
N THR A 146 6.26 -2.86 1.95
CA THR A 146 5.50 -1.71 1.42
C THR A 146 5.16 -1.84 -0.07
N GLU A 147 5.74 -2.81 -0.77
CA GLU A 147 5.54 -2.97 -2.20
C GLU A 147 4.40 -3.94 -2.48
N GLN A 148 3.65 -3.68 -3.55
CA GLN A 148 2.55 -4.54 -3.97
C GLN A 148 2.99 -5.66 -4.92
N ASN A 149 3.86 -5.33 -5.88
CA ASN A 149 4.49 -6.28 -6.79
C ASN A 149 5.94 -6.54 -6.35
N PRO A 150 6.44 -7.78 -6.47
CA PRO A 150 7.79 -8.08 -6.00
C PRO A 150 8.84 -7.42 -6.91
N SER A 151 9.53 -6.39 -6.40
CA SER A 151 10.56 -5.65 -7.16
C SER A 151 11.98 -6.19 -6.95
N GLY A 152 12.20 -6.94 -5.87
CA GLY A 152 13.50 -7.41 -5.43
C GLY A 152 14.07 -8.56 -6.28
N PRO A 153 15.26 -9.07 -5.91
CA PRO A 153 15.92 -10.14 -6.66
C PRO A 153 15.14 -11.47 -6.62
N VAL A 154 15.36 -12.30 -7.64
CA VAL A 154 14.75 -13.63 -7.78
C VAL A 154 15.35 -14.61 -6.75
N LEU A 155 14.50 -15.49 -6.24
CA LEU A 155 14.87 -16.52 -5.28
C LEU A 155 14.65 -17.91 -5.86
N TYR A 156 15.59 -18.80 -5.57
CA TYR A 156 15.57 -20.20 -6.00
C TYR A 156 15.49 -21.10 -4.77
N LYS A 157 14.51 -22.02 -4.74
CA LYS A 157 14.39 -23.03 -3.69
C LYS A 157 15.60 -23.99 -3.77
N ASN A 158 16.14 -24.38 -2.62
CA ASN A 158 17.18 -25.41 -2.54
C ASN A 158 16.54 -26.81 -2.60
N ASP A 159 17.08 -27.69 -3.44
CA ASP A 159 16.59 -29.07 -3.51
C ASP A 159 16.88 -29.81 -2.19
N GLY A 160 15.86 -30.41 -1.60
CA GLY A 160 15.98 -31.18 -0.34
C GLY A 160 16.11 -30.36 0.94
N SER A 161 16.02 -29.03 0.88
CA SER A 161 16.05 -28.13 2.05
C SER A 161 14.85 -27.16 2.02
N PRO A 162 14.28 -26.76 3.17
CA PRO A 162 13.25 -25.72 3.25
C PRO A 162 13.82 -24.30 3.08
N THR A 163 15.05 -24.14 2.58
CA THR A 163 15.75 -22.86 2.41
C THR A 163 15.87 -22.47 0.93
N TRP A 164 16.11 -21.19 0.68
CA TRP A 164 16.17 -20.56 -0.63
C TRP A 164 17.50 -19.84 -0.81
N ARG A 165 17.80 -19.32 -2.00
CA ARG A 165 19.03 -18.57 -2.29
C ARG A 165 18.86 -17.58 -3.44
N LEU A 166 19.77 -16.61 -3.52
CA LEU A 166 19.79 -15.55 -4.53
C LEU A 166 20.43 -15.95 -5.88
N THR A 167 21.18 -17.05 -5.91
CA THR A 167 21.85 -17.54 -7.13
C THR A 167 21.22 -18.86 -7.56
N ALA A 168 20.96 -19.04 -8.86
CA ALA A 168 20.48 -20.34 -9.37
C ALA A 168 21.53 -21.44 -9.09
N GLN A 169 21.11 -22.62 -8.60
CA GLN A 169 22.02 -23.77 -8.63
C GLN A 169 22.27 -24.12 -10.08
N ILE A 170 23.54 -24.20 -10.45
CA ILE A 170 23.94 -25.16 -11.47
C ILE A 170 23.68 -26.51 -10.81
N SER A 171 22.63 -27.23 -11.22
CA SER A 171 22.47 -28.62 -10.79
C SER A 171 23.72 -29.36 -11.24
N GLU A 172 24.60 -29.67 -10.30
CA GLU A 172 25.58 -30.74 -10.44
C GLU A 172 24.79 -32.03 -10.64
N ARG A 173 24.57 -32.41 -11.90
CA ARG A 173 24.46 -33.83 -12.21
C ARG A 173 25.78 -34.44 -11.75
N PRO A 174 25.78 -35.48 -10.90
CA PRO A 174 27.01 -36.17 -10.59
C PRO A 174 27.50 -36.85 -11.86
N ALA A 175 28.54 -36.28 -12.46
CA ALA A 175 29.42 -37.00 -13.35
C ALA A 175 30.35 -37.85 -12.47
N VAL A 176 30.04 -39.14 -12.33
CA VAL A 176 31.02 -40.13 -11.86
C VAL A 176 30.92 -41.40 -12.71
N ASN A 177 31.85 -41.46 -13.65
CA ASN A 177 32.66 -42.61 -14.08
C ASN A 177 32.02 -43.76 -14.90
N HIS A 178 32.34 -43.76 -16.20
CA HIS A 178 32.79 -44.97 -16.90
C HIS A 178 34.08 -45.48 -16.24
N GLU A 179 34.22 -46.76 -15.92
CA GLU A 179 34.74 -47.84 -16.77
C GLU A 179 34.74 -49.17 -15.97
N PRO A 180 35.15 -50.34 -16.52
CA PRO A 180 34.70 -51.01 -17.74
C PRO A 180 34.42 -52.51 -17.45
N GLN A 181 33.49 -53.19 -18.17
CA GLN A 181 33.67 -54.61 -18.56
C GLN A 181 32.50 -55.22 -19.36
N THR A 182 32.87 -55.68 -20.55
CA THR A 182 32.53 -56.94 -21.24
C THR A 182 31.09 -57.46 -21.35
N ALA A 183 30.81 -57.78 -22.62
CA ALA A 183 30.05 -58.92 -23.14
C ALA A 183 28.59 -58.71 -23.59
N SER A 184 28.47 -58.78 -24.92
CA SER A 184 27.50 -59.61 -25.65
C SER A 184 26.06 -59.12 -25.80
N GLY A 185 25.61 -58.99 -27.06
CA GLY A 185 24.19 -59.13 -27.39
C GLY A 185 23.64 -58.24 -28.50
N SER A 186 24.01 -58.55 -29.74
CA SER A 186 23.07 -58.60 -30.89
C SER A 186 22.37 -57.31 -31.37
N ALA A 187 22.85 -56.79 -32.50
CA ALA A 187 22.06 -56.09 -33.52
C ALA A 187 20.96 -57.03 -34.10
N PRO A 188 19.92 -56.59 -34.87
CA PRO A 188 20.04 -55.76 -36.10
C PRO A 188 18.82 -54.80 -36.29
N LYS A 189 18.58 -53.99 -37.34
CA LYS A 189 19.11 -53.76 -38.69
C LYS A 189 18.49 -52.43 -39.18
N ARG A 190 19.28 -51.68 -39.94
CA ARG A 190 18.95 -50.54 -40.83
C ARG A 190 17.89 -50.99 -41.90
N PRO A 191 17.15 -50.12 -42.67
CA PRO A 191 17.78 -48.97 -43.28
C PRO A 191 17.03 -47.67 -43.62
N ALA A 192 17.90 -46.68 -43.86
CA ALA A 192 17.64 -45.40 -44.49
C ALA A 192 17.44 -45.55 -46.01
N SER A 193 16.76 -44.57 -46.61
CA SER A 193 16.79 -44.31 -48.06
C SER A 193 17.17 -42.85 -48.29
N SER A 194 18.25 -42.66 -49.02
CA SER A 194 18.73 -41.40 -49.59
C SER A 194 18.15 -41.22 -51.00
N THR A 195 17.71 -40.02 -51.36
CA THR A 195 17.81 -39.54 -52.75
C THR A 195 17.97 -38.03 -52.74
N SER A 196 19.06 -37.60 -53.37
CA SER A 196 19.47 -36.23 -53.61
C SER A 196 18.67 -35.67 -54.78
N GLU A 197 18.07 -34.49 -54.64
CA GLU A 197 17.91 -33.56 -55.77
C GLU A 197 18.14 -32.13 -55.29
N GLN A 198 19.16 -31.53 -55.89
CA GLN A 198 19.56 -30.14 -55.74
C GLN A 198 18.67 -29.33 -56.67
N SER A 199 17.76 -28.52 -56.10
CA SER A 199 17.09 -27.45 -56.83
C SER A 199 17.22 -26.16 -56.05
N ALA A 200 17.83 -25.18 -56.70
CA ALA A 200 17.93 -23.81 -56.26
C ALA A 200 16.53 -23.19 -56.24
N THR A 201 16.02 -22.88 -55.05
CA THR A 201 14.92 -21.94 -54.86
C THR A 201 15.26 -21.04 -53.69
N THR A 202 15.36 -19.75 -54.00
CA THR A 202 15.31 -18.59 -53.12
C THR A 202 14.52 -18.88 -51.84
N GLY A 203 15.25 -19.12 -50.74
CA GLY A 203 14.67 -19.21 -49.42
C GLY A 203 14.28 -17.81 -48.96
N THR A 204 12.98 -17.52 -48.98
CA THR A 204 12.37 -16.50 -48.12
C THR A 204 12.95 -16.62 -46.70
N PRO A 205 13.52 -15.55 -46.10
CA PRO A 205 14.05 -15.64 -44.76
C PRO A 205 12.93 -16.01 -43.79
N LYS A 206 13.16 -17.08 -43.03
CA LYS A 206 12.24 -17.57 -42.01
C LYS A 206 12.00 -16.49 -40.95
N ARG A 207 10.71 -16.29 -40.63
CA ARG A 207 10.18 -15.52 -39.49
C ARG A 207 11.01 -15.78 -38.22
N PRO A 208 11.63 -14.76 -37.60
CA PRO A 208 12.22 -14.89 -36.27
C PRO A 208 11.10 -15.28 -35.29
N ARG A 209 11.29 -16.35 -34.52
CA ARG A 209 10.34 -16.81 -33.51
C ARG A 209 10.64 -16.11 -32.18
N ILE A 210 9.59 -15.71 -31.48
CA ILE A 210 9.58 -14.78 -30.33
C ILE A 210 9.99 -15.45 -28.99
N PHE A 211 10.70 -16.57 -28.98
CA PHE A 211 10.97 -17.31 -27.72
C PHE A 211 12.34 -17.98 -27.65
N ASP A 212 13.41 -17.24 -27.98
CA ASP A 212 14.73 -17.65 -27.48
C ASP A 212 14.87 -17.14 -26.04
N THR A 213 15.16 -18.05 -25.11
CA THR A 213 15.43 -17.70 -23.71
C THR A 213 16.53 -16.64 -23.67
N PRO A 214 16.33 -15.49 -22.99
CA PRO A 214 17.32 -14.43 -22.97
C PRO A 214 18.66 -14.96 -22.46
N THR A 215 19.70 -14.73 -23.25
CA THR A 215 21.06 -15.12 -22.86
C THR A 215 21.65 -14.01 -22.01
N TYR A 216 21.88 -14.28 -20.73
CA TYR A 216 22.50 -13.33 -19.83
C TYR A 216 24.02 -13.38 -19.93
N ILE A 217 24.69 -12.24 -19.80
CA ILE A 217 26.15 -12.22 -19.72
C ILE A 217 26.62 -12.90 -18.43
N ASN A 218 27.48 -13.90 -18.57
CA ASN A 218 28.13 -14.54 -17.43
C ASN A 218 29.19 -13.60 -16.83
N GLN A 219 28.81 -12.90 -15.77
CA GLN A 219 29.66 -11.92 -15.08
C GLN A 219 30.88 -12.54 -14.36
N ARG A 220 30.96 -13.87 -14.23
CA ARG A 220 32.17 -14.56 -13.76
C ARG A 220 33.25 -14.65 -14.85
N LEU A 221 32.84 -14.72 -16.11
CA LEU A 221 33.73 -14.83 -17.26
C LEU A 221 34.00 -13.48 -17.91
N TYR A 222 33.05 -12.55 -17.82
CA TYR A 222 33.11 -11.24 -18.44
C TYR A 222 32.97 -10.12 -17.41
N THR A 223 33.59 -8.98 -17.68
CA THR A 223 33.43 -7.75 -16.91
C THR A 223 32.99 -6.63 -17.84
N ALA A 224 32.12 -5.75 -17.33
CA ALA A 224 31.72 -4.56 -18.07
C ALA A 224 32.97 -3.73 -18.38
N SER A 225 33.07 -3.25 -19.62
CA SER A 225 34.08 -2.29 -20.03
C SER A 225 33.88 -1.01 -19.21
N SER A 226 34.97 -0.29 -18.91
CA SER A 226 34.89 1.02 -18.24
C SER A 226 34.27 2.11 -19.11
N ARG A 227 33.96 1.79 -20.37
CA ARG A 227 33.30 2.69 -21.31
C ARG A 227 31.80 2.77 -20.96
N PRO A 228 31.20 3.97 -20.98
CA PRO A 228 29.75 4.10 -20.88
C PRO A 228 29.06 3.39 -22.06
N PRO A 229 27.75 3.13 -21.97
CA PRO A 229 26.99 2.67 -23.12
C PRO A 229 27.15 3.63 -24.29
N ASP A 230 27.12 3.09 -25.50
CA ASP A 230 27.15 3.94 -26.69
C ASP A 230 25.81 4.63 -26.95
N ALA A 231 25.76 5.52 -27.94
CA ALA A 231 24.58 6.29 -28.29
C ALA A 231 23.40 5.42 -28.82
N GLN A 232 23.65 4.15 -29.14
CA GLN A 232 22.63 3.19 -29.56
C GLN A 232 22.18 2.29 -28.39
N GLY A 233 22.83 2.40 -27.23
CA GLY A 233 22.50 1.73 -25.97
C GLY A 233 23.33 0.46 -25.69
N TYR A 234 24.31 0.11 -26.53
CA TYR A 234 25.12 -1.09 -26.31
C TYR A 234 26.09 -0.90 -25.15
N HIS A 235 26.25 -1.95 -24.35
CA HIS A 235 27.29 -2.10 -23.35
C HIS A 235 28.33 -3.11 -23.84
N GLU A 236 29.61 -2.74 -23.81
CA GLU A 236 30.72 -3.62 -24.15
C GLU A 236 31.20 -4.39 -22.91
N PHE A 237 31.40 -5.71 -23.04
CA PHE A 237 31.93 -6.59 -22.01
C PHE A 237 33.21 -7.27 -22.49
N LYS A 238 34.22 -7.31 -21.63
CA LYS A 238 35.53 -7.91 -21.93
C LYS A 238 35.75 -9.15 -21.08
N PRO A 239 36.43 -10.17 -21.61
CA PRO A 239 36.72 -11.36 -20.82
C PRO A 239 37.67 -11.03 -19.66
N ARG A 240 37.42 -11.63 -18.49
CA ARG A 240 38.23 -11.43 -17.27
C ARG A 240 39.57 -12.18 -17.33
N SER A 241 39.63 -13.28 -18.08
CA SER A 241 40.83 -14.10 -18.32
C SER A 241 41.02 -14.31 -19.83
N GLY A 242 42.25 -14.61 -20.25
CA GLY A 242 42.63 -14.75 -21.67
C GLY A 242 41.96 -15.88 -22.46
N ASP A 243 41.06 -16.65 -21.86
CA ASP A 243 40.32 -17.77 -22.48
C ASP A 243 38.97 -17.36 -23.09
N GLY A 244 38.63 -16.07 -23.10
CA GLY A 244 37.36 -15.57 -23.65
C GLY A 244 37.37 -15.34 -25.17
N SER A 245 36.27 -15.73 -25.82
CA SER A 245 35.99 -15.47 -27.24
C SER A 245 35.64 -14.00 -27.48
N GLY A 246 36.64 -13.11 -27.50
CA GLY A 246 36.46 -11.69 -27.86
C GLY A 246 35.58 -10.88 -26.92
N ALA A 247 35.28 -9.63 -27.31
CA ALA A 247 34.34 -8.77 -26.57
C ALA A 247 32.89 -9.21 -26.84
N LEU A 248 32.05 -9.19 -25.80
CA LEU A 248 30.61 -9.38 -25.90
C LEU A 248 29.88 -8.04 -25.80
N PHE A 249 28.64 -8.02 -26.29
CA PHE A 249 27.79 -6.84 -26.25
C PHE A 249 26.46 -7.18 -25.56
N ALA A 250 25.91 -6.21 -24.85
CA ALA A 250 24.61 -6.33 -24.22
C ALA A 250 23.76 -5.08 -24.39
N LEU A 251 22.45 -5.30 -24.41
CA LEU A 251 21.42 -4.28 -24.24
C LEU A 251 20.73 -4.50 -22.90
N VAL A 252 20.12 -3.44 -22.36
CA VAL A 252 19.51 -3.48 -21.02
C VAL A 252 18.02 -3.74 -21.15
N ASP A 253 17.50 -4.82 -20.56
CA ASP A 253 16.06 -5.06 -20.56
C ASP A 253 15.31 -4.01 -19.72
N ARG A 254 13.97 -4.07 -19.74
CA ARG A 254 13.11 -3.17 -18.96
C ARG A 254 13.31 -3.27 -17.43
N PHE A 255 14.02 -4.28 -16.95
CA PHE A 255 14.29 -4.53 -15.53
C PHE A 255 15.72 -4.17 -15.14
N GLY A 256 16.54 -3.64 -16.06
CA GLY A 256 17.92 -3.28 -15.80
C GLY A 256 18.92 -4.43 -16.00
N ASN A 257 18.50 -5.60 -16.52
CA ASN A 257 19.38 -6.72 -16.73
C ASN A 257 20.13 -6.60 -18.06
N PHE A 258 21.41 -6.99 -18.07
CA PHE A 258 22.21 -7.08 -19.28
C PHE A 258 21.90 -8.35 -20.06
N ILE A 259 21.24 -8.19 -21.21
CA ILE A 259 20.95 -9.28 -22.15
C ILE A 259 22.02 -9.27 -23.22
N GLN A 260 22.71 -10.39 -23.40
CA GLN A 260 23.70 -10.56 -24.45
C GLN A 260 23.01 -10.45 -25.81
N VAL A 261 23.58 -9.63 -26.69
CA VAL A 261 23.10 -9.42 -28.06
C VAL A 261 24.22 -9.56 -29.07
N ASP A 262 23.85 -9.66 -30.34
CA ASP A 262 24.81 -9.60 -31.44
C ASP A 262 25.54 -8.24 -31.46
N PRO A 263 26.81 -8.20 -31.90
CA PRO A 263 27.56 -6.96 -31.99
C PRO A 263 26.88 -5.96 -32.93
N PRO A 264 26.96 -4.64 -32.66
CA PRO A 264 26.46 -3.62 -33.56
C PRO A 264 27.15 -3.75 -34.91
N ALA A 265 26.37 -3.77 -35.99
CA ALA A 265 26.87 -4.10 -37.32
C ALA A 265 27.90 -3.09 -37.88
N GLY A 266 27.79 -1.81 -37.49
CA GLY A 266 28.80 -0.77 -37.78
C GLY A 266 29.96 -0.69 -36.78
N GLY A 267 29.98 -1.55 -35.75
CA GLY A 267 30.91 -1.50 -34.63
C GLY A 267 30.44 -0.63 -33.47
N PHE A 268 31.06 -0.81 -32.30
CA PHE A 268 30.69 -0.11 -31.07
C PHE A 268 30.87 1.40 -31.21
N GLY A 269 29.83 2.19 -30.88
CA GLY A 269 29.83 3.64 -31.06
C GLY A 269 29.54 4.12 -32.48
N SER A 270 29.23 3.22 -33.42
CA SER A 270 28.82 3.61 -34.77
C SER A 270 27.45 4.30 -34.76
N GLN A 271 27.24 5.19 -35.74
CA GLN A 271 25.99 5.92 -35.91
C GLN A 271 25.22 5.36 -37.10
N PRO A 272 23.89 5.16 -36.99
CA PRO A 272 23.09 4.66 -38.09
C PRO A 272 22.96 5.69 -39.21
N SER A 273 22.94 5.22 -40.47
CA SER A 273 22.69 6.05 -41.64
C SER A 273 21.21 6.39 -41.82
N HIS A 274 20.33 5.44 -41.47
CA HIS A 274 18.87 5.53 -41.60
C HIS A 274 18.18 5.48 -40.24
N LEU A 275 16.99 6.09 -40.16
CA LEU A 275 16.12 6.04 -38.98
C LEU A 275 16.82 6.52 -37.69
N LYS A 276 17.61 7.61 -37.79
CA LYS A 276 18.49 8.11 -36.72
C LYS A 276 17.80 8.47 -35.40
N HIS A 277 16.49 8.63 -35.43
CA HIS A 277 15.64 8.94 -34.27
C HIS A 277 15.19 7.70 -33.49
N TRP A 278 15.58 6.50 -33.94
CA TRP A 278 15.48 5.27 -33.18
C TRP A 278 16.87 4.81 -32.79
N THR A 279 17.04 4.46 -31.52
CA THR A 279 18.20 3.73 -31.03
C THR A 279 18.05 2.23 -31.25
N ASP A 280 19.16 1.50 -31.36
CA ASP A 280 19.11 0.03 -31.43
C ASP A 280 18.47 -0.57 -30.17
N GLN A 281 18.72 0.02 -29.00
CA GLN A 281 18.05 -0.29 -27.74
C GLN A 281 16.52 -0.23 -27.86
N GLU A 282 15.95 0.85 -28.40
CA GLU A 282 14.50 0.98 -28.58
C GLU A 282 13.94 -0.04 -29.56
N ILE A 283 14.65 -0.26 -30.68
CA ILE A 283 14.25 -1.26 -31.70
C ILE A 283 14.28 -2.66 -31.09
N TRP A 284 15.32 -3.01 -30.34
CA TRP A 284 15.44 -4.30 -29.68
C TRP A 284 14.38 -4.49 -28.60
N GLN A 285 14.16 -3.50 -27.74
CA GLN A 285 13.15 -3.60 -26.68
C GLN A 285 11.72 -3.69 -27.24
N LEU A 286 11.45 -3.09 -28.40
CA LEU A 286 10.13 -3.10 -29.01
C LEU A 286 9.92 -4.31 -29.93
N TYR A 287 10.89 -4.69 -30.76
CA TYR A 287 10.69 -5.72 -31.79
C TYR A 287 11.45 -7.02 -31.51
N GLY A 288 12.33 -7.06 -30.50
CA GLY A 288 13.13 -8.23 -30.16
C GLY A 288 14.19 -8.61 -31.20
N ILE A 289 14.56 -7.68 -32.08
CA ILE A 289 15.56 -7.89 -33.14
C ILE A 289 16.91 -7.28 -32.76
N GLN A 290 18.01 -7.82 -33.30
CA GLN A 290 19.37 -7.42 -32.96
C GLN A 290 20.33 -7.54 -34.16
N GLY A 291 21.52 -6.96 -34.05
CA GLY A 291 22.58 -7.10 -35.05
C GLY A 291 22.16 -6.66 -36.46
N ARG A 292 22.36 -7.54 -37.45
CA ARG A 292 22.08 -7.22 -38.87
C ARG A 292 20.60 -7.04 -39.18
N ASP A 293 19.71 -7.63 -38.38
CA ASP A 293 18.27 -7.47 -38.58
C ASP A 293 17.83 -6.03 -38.27
N ILE A 294 18.53 -5.32 -37.38
CA ILE A 294 18.31 -3.89 -37.14
C ILE A 294 18.66 -3.05 -38.38
N GLU A 295 19.76 -3.33 -39.08
CA GLU A 295 20.12 -2.59 -40.30
C GLU A 295 19.08 -2.77 -41.42
N ARG A 296 18.58 -4.01 -41.57
CA ARG A 296 17.49 -4.32 -42.48
C ARG A 296 16.22 -3.56 -42.08
N PHE A 297 15.86 -3.60 -40.80
CA PHE A 297 14.71 -2.89 -40.26
C PHE A 297 14.81 -1.39 -40.56
N ARG A 298 15.95 -0.75 -40.25
CA ARG A 298 16.17 0.69 -40.48
C ARG A 298 16.01 1.07 -41.95
N SER A 299 16.52 0.23 -42.86
CA SER A 299 16.48 0.49 -44.30
C SER A 299 15.04 0.40 -44.85
N GLU A 300 14.29 -0.64 -44.48
CA GLU A 300 12.90 -0.82 -44.91
C GLU A 300 11.96 0.21 -44.26
N ALA A 301 12.16 0.51 -42.98
CA ALA A 301 11.38 1.50 -42.23
C ALA A 301 11.57 2.92 -42.76
N GLN A 302 12.79 3.30 -43.13
CA GLN A 302 13.08 4.62 -43.66
C GLN A 302 12.35 4.89 -44.99
N VAL A 303 12.17 3.85 -45.82
CA VAL A 303 11.47 3.94 -47.10
C VAL A 303 9.95 3.99 -46.91
N SER A 304 9.42 3.17 -46.00
CA SER A 304 7.98 3.03 -45.79
C SER A 304 7.39 4.05 -44.81
N GLY A 305 8.22 4.66 -43.95
CA GLY A 305 7.80 5.53 -42.85
C GLY A 305 7.03 4.81 -41.75
N LYS A 306 7.07 3.46 -41.72
CA LYS A 306 6.31 2.59 -40.83
C LYS A 306 7.17 1.38 -40.43
N PRO A 307 6.80 0.63 -39.37
CA PRO A 307 7.49 -0.61 -39.06
C PRO A 307 7.35 -1.62 -40.22
N PRO A 308 8.42 -2.37 -40.57
CA PRO A 308 8.38 -3.40 -41.60
C PRO A 308 7.38 -4.53 -41.28
N GLN A 309 6.77 -5.14 -42.31
CA GLN A 309 5.72 -6.15 -42.11
C GLN A 309 6.20 -7.47 -41.49
N TRP A 310 7.51 -7.73 -41.49
CA TRP A 310 8.07 -8.98 -40.96
C TRP A 310 8.39 -8.91 -39.45
N VAL A 311 8.23 -7.74 -38.82
CA VAL A 311 8.33 -7.56 -37.37
C VAL A 311 6.97 -7.25 -36.77
N GLU A 312 6.77 -7.70 -35.53
CA GLU A 312 5.61 -7.35 -34.72
C GLU A 312 6.11 -6.70 -33.42
N PRO A 313 5.54 -5.58 -32.96
CA PRO A 313 5.92 -4.97 -31.71
C PRO A 313 5.52 -5.85 -30.52
N ASN A 314 6.37 -5.91 -29.51
CA ASN A 314 6.14 -6.51 -28.22
C ASN A 314 5.28 -5.57 -27.37
N VAL A 315 3.99 -5.85 -27.34
CA VAL A 315 2.96 -5.04 -26.67
C VAL A 315 2.85 -5.46 -25.21
N THR A 316 2.89 -4.51 -24.28
CA THR A 316 2.60 -4.73 -22.85
C THR A 316 1.10 -4.60 -22.56
N ASP A 317 0.65 -4.95 -21.37
CA ASP A 317 -0.75 -4.70 -20.94
C ASP A 317 -1.06 -3.22 -20.62
N ASP A 318 -0.09 -2.32 -20.83
CA ASP A 318 -0.19 -0.88 -20.56
C ASP A 318 -0.30 -0.09 -21.89
N PRO A 319 -1.51 0.37 -22.27
CA PRO A 319 -1.71 1.17 -23.46
C PRO A 319 -0.88 2.46 -23.51
N VAL A 320 -0.60 3.10 -22.38
CA VAL A 320 0.20 4.33 -22.31
C VAL A 320 1.63 4.02 -22.73
N ALA A 321 2.26 3.02 -22.11
CA ALA A 321 3.62 2.62 -22.47
C ALA A 321 3.72 2.22 -23.94
N ASN A 322 2.73 1.48 -24.47
CA ASN A 322 2.72 1.07 -25.87
C ASN A 322 2.56 2.24 -26.84
N LEU A 323 1.62 3.15 -26.57
CA LEU A 323 1.41 4.36 -27.38
C LEU A 323 2.69 5.20 -27.44
N LEU A 324 3.34 5.41 -26.29
CA LEU A 324 4.55 6.22 -26.21
C LEU A 324 5.73 5.56 -26.94
N ARG A 325 5.98 4.26 -26.72
CA ARG A 325 7.14 3.53 -27.26
C ARG A 325 7.03 3.20 -28.75
N ASP A 326 5.82 3.03 -29.26
CA ASP A 326 5.59 2.57 -30.64
C ASP A 326 4.88 3.64 -31.48
N SER A 327 3.55 3.73 -31.35
CA SER A 327 2.70 4.50 -32.27
C SER A 327 3.05 6.00 -32.32
N LEU A 328 3.25 6.64 -31.16
CA LEU A 328 3.62 8.06 -31.10
C LEU A 328 5.08 8.30 -31.48
N HIS A 329 5.97 7.33 -31.28
CA HIS A 329 7.35 7.43 -31.78
C HIS A 329 7.36 7.49 -33.30
N TRP A 330 6.60 6.60 -33.95
CA TRP A 330 6.48 6.59 -35.40
C TRP A 330 5.82 7.84 -35.95
N LEU A 331 4.75 8.32 -35.32
CA LEU A 331 4.03 9.50 -35.78
C LEU A 331 4.82 10.80 -35.56
N HIS A 332 5.61 10.86 -34.48
CA HIS A 332 6.35 12.04 -34.06
C HIS A 332 7.83 11.70 -33.77
N PRO A 333 8.61 11.35 -34.80
CA PRO A 333 9.98 10.83 -34.64
C PRO A 333 10.97 11.84 -34.05
N THR A 334 10.67 13.14 -34.13
CA THR A 334 11.52 14.20 -33.57
C THR A 334 11.22 14.50 -32.10
N LEU A 335 10.09 14.01 -31.57
CA LEU A 335 9.71 14.25 -30.18
C LEU A 335 10.44 13.27 -29.27
N THR A 336 11.07 13.83 -28.24
CA THR A 336 11.61 13.08 -27.11
C THR A 336 10.50 12.30 -26.40
N TRP A 337 10.90 11.33 -25.56
CA TRP A 337 9.96 10.60 -24.71
C TRP A 337 9.06 11.53 -23.88
N SER A 338 9.66 12.55 -23.24
CA SER A 338 8.95 13.51 -22.40
C SER A 338 7.97 14.37 -23.20
N GLU A 339 8.33 14.79 -24.42
CA GLU A 339 7.43 15.54 -25.30
C GLU A 339 6.27 14.66 -25.81
N ARG A 340 6.52 13.38 -26.12
CA ARG A 340 5.46 12.42 -26.45
C ARG A 340 4.52 12.19 -25.26
N LYS A 341 5.05 12.10 -24.05
CA LYS A 341 4.26 12.00 -22.81
C LYS A 341 3.37 13.23 -22.64
N ALA A 342 3.93 14.43 -22.76
CA ALA A 342 3.17 15.68 -22.68
C ALA A 342 2.10 15.77 -23.79
N LEU A 343 2.42 15.33 -25.02
CA LEU A 343 1.46 15.25 -26.11
C LEU A 343 0.30 14.32 -25.75
N LEU A 344 0.56 13.09 -25.28
CA LEU A 344 -0.48 12.13 -24.92
C LEU A 344 -1.33 12.65 -23.74
N GLN A 345 -0.69 13.20 -22.71
CA GLN A 345 -1.37 13.79 -21.55
C GLN A 345 -2.31 14.94 -21.95
N SER A 346 -1.95 15.72 -22.98
CA SER A 346 -2.81 16.81 -23.48
C SER A 346 -4.15 16.34 -24.06
N TYR A 347 -4.33 15.04 -24.30
CA TYR A 347 -5.61 14.48 -24.72
C TYR A 347 -6.52 14.11 -23.54
N ASN A 348 -6.04 14.09 -22.29
CA ASN A 348 -6.87 13.81 -21.11
C ASN A 348 -7.74 12.54 -21.27
N LEU A 349 -7.12 11.44 -21.72
CA LEU A 349 -7.84 10.22 -22.09
C LEU A 349 -7.99 9.31 -20.88
N LEU A 350 -9.20 8.78 -20.70
CA LEU A 350 -9.49 7.73 -19.72
C LEU A 350 -9.01 6.34 -20.22
N PRO A 351 -8.92 5.32 -19.33
CA PRO A 351 -8.43 3.99 -19.69
C PRO A 351 -9.05 3.37 -20.96
N SER A 352 -10.38 3.44 -21.09
CA SER A 352 -11.11 2.93 -22.26
C SER A 352 -10.71 3.64 -23.56
N GLN A 353 -10.48 4.95 -23.46
CA GLN A 353 -10.11 5.81 -24.58
C GLN A 353 -8.65 5.61 -25.00
N LEU A 354 -7.73 5.41 -24.04
CA LEU A 354 -6.35 5.04 -24.31
C LEU A 354 -6.25 3.70 -25.05
N SER A 355 -7.02 2.70 -24.59
CA SER A 355 -7.10 1.39 -25.25
C SER A 355 -7.64 1.51 -26.68
N ARG A 356 -8.70 2.32 -26.86
CA ARG A 356 -9.26 2.61 -28.19
C ARG A 356 -8.26 3.32 -29.10
N LEU A 357 -7.50 4.28 -28.59
CA LEU A 357 -6.47 4.99 -29.35
C LEU A 357 -5.36 4.03 -29.80
N GLN A 358 -4.87 3.19 -28.89
CA GLN A 358 -3.86 2.18 -29.20
C GLN A 358 -4.33 1.25 -30.32
N GLN A 359 -5.57 0.75 -30.24
CA GLN A 359 -6.14 -0.14 -31.27
C GLN A 359 -6.25 0.57 -32.63
N HIS A 360 -6.71 1.83 -32.64
CA HIS A 360 -6.79 2.61 -33.88
C HIS A 360 -5.40 2.80 -34.51
N MET A 361 -4.42 3.25 -33.71
CA MET A 361 -3.07 3.55 -34.21
C MET A 361 -2.29 2.33 -34.67
N LYS A 362 -2.62 1.14 -34.15
CA LYS A 362 -2.11 -0.14 -34.65
C LYS A 362 -2.54 -0.42 -36.09
N THR A 363 -3.75 0.00 -36.47
CA THR A 363 -4.30 -0.21 -37.83
C THR A 363 -3.97 0.94 -38.77
N GLU A 364 -4.06 2.17 -38.27
CA GLU A 364 -3.90 3.39 -39.03
C GLU A 364 -3.05 4.36 -38.21
N LEU A 365 -1.79 4.56 -38.62
CA LEU A 365 -0.82 5.41 -37.93
C LEU A 365 -1.16 6.90 -38.08
N THR A 366 -2.27 7.31 -37.50
CA THR A 366 -2.78 8.68 -37.47
C THR A 366 -3.51 8.93 -36.15
N LEU A 367 -3.67 10.21 -35.78
CA LEU A 367 -4.50 10.58 -34.65
C LEU A 367 -5.97 10.67 -35.12
N PRO A 368 -6.88 9.87 -34.54
CA PRO A 368 -8.26 9.83 -35.00
C PRO A 368 -9.02 11.11 -34.65
N GLN A 369 -10.02 11.45 -35.47
CA GLN A 369 -10.84 12.65 -35.29
C GLN A 369 -11.54 12.71 -33.91
N TRP A 370 -11.96 11.57 -33.37
CA TRP A 370 -12.60 11.52 -32.05
C TRP A 370 -11.63 11.97 -30.94
N ALA A 371 -10.35 11.62 -31.02
CA ALA A 371 -9.36 12.01 -30.02
C ALA A 371 -9.07 13.51 -30.11
N GLN A 372 -8.99 14.05 -31.34
CA GLN A 372 -8.86 15.50 -31.57
C GLN A 372 -10.07 16.28 -31.03
N ALA A 373 -11.29 15.76 -31.24
CA ALA A 373 -12.49 16.37 -30.70
C ALA A 373 -12.52 16.31 -29.16
N HIS A 374 -12.17 15.15 -28.58
CA HIS A 374 -12.08 14.96 -27.14
C HIS A 374 -11.09 15.93 -26.49
N LYS A 375 -9.88 16.06 -27.04
CA LYS A 375 -8.88 17.03 -26.58
C LYS A 375 -9.45 18.46 -26.51
N ARG A 376 -10.09 18.93 -27.60
CA ARG A 376 -10.69 20.28 -27.63
C ARG A 376 -11.79 20.47 -26.58
N MET A 377 -12.56 19.42 -26.28
CA MET A 377 -13.57 19.48 -25.21
C MET A 377 -12.91 19.56 -23.83
N THR A 378 -11.81 18.84 -23.61
CA THR A 378 -11.08 18.85 -22.32
C THR A 378 -10.27 20.12 -22.08
N GLU A 379 -9.95 20.88 -23.12
CA GLU A 379 -9.28 22.18 -23.01
C GLU A 379 -10.23 23.25 -22.43
N ASP A 380 -11.54 23.11 -22.64
CA ASP A 380 -12.56 23.99 -22.04
C ASP A 380 -13.04 23.44 -20.69
N VAL A 381 -12.21 23.62 -19.67
CA VAL A 381 -12.52 23.26 -18.28
C VAL A 381 -13.67 24.09 -17.68
N GLY A 382 -14.25 25.05 -18.41
CA GLY A 382 -15.42 25.81 -17.98
C GLY A 382 -16.76 25.17 -18.35
N ASN A 383 -16.77 24.12 -19.18
CA ASN A 383 -18.01 23.50 -19.66
C ASN A 383 -18.62 22.53 -18.63
N PRO A 384 -19.76 22.88 -17.99
CA PRO A 384 -20.31 22.08 -16.90
C PRO A 384 -20.82 20.71 -17.36
N HIS A 385 -21.48 20.62 -18.52
CA HIS A 385 -22.06 19.37 -19.01
C HIS A 385 -20.95 18.35 -19.35
N TYR A 386 -19.86 18.82 -19.94
CA TYR A 386 -18.73 17.94 -20.23
C TYR A 386 -18.07 17.43 -18.95
N LEU A 387 -17.82 18.32 -17.99
CA LEU A 387 -17.26 17.95 -16.69
C LEU A 387 -18.17 16.99 -15.91
N ASP A 388 -19.49 17.17 -15.97
CA ASP A 388 -20.46 16.23 -15.38
C ASP A 388 -20.26 14.82 -15.93
N GLN A 389 -20.29 14.67 -17.25
CA GLN A 389 -20.09 13.38 -17.90
C GLN A 389 -18.70 12.79 -17.60
N PHE A 390 -17.65 13.60 -17.71
CA PHE A 390 -16.29 13.13 -17.48
C PHE A 390 -16.06 12.71 -16.02
N SER A 391 -16.67 13.42 -15.06
CA SER A 391 -16.63 13.05 -13.63
C SER A 391 -17.33 11.71 -13.35
N HIS A 392 -18.41 11.42 -14.08
CA HIS A 392 -19.09 10.13 -14.00
C HIS A 392 -18.22 9.02 -14.61
N ASP A 393 -17.68 9.26 -15.80
CA ASP A 393 -16.87 8.29 -16.53
C ASP A 393 -15.60 7.93 -15.74
N ILE A 394 -14.87 8.93 -15.21
CA ILE A 394 -13.66 8.66 -14.41
C ILE A 394 -13.98 7.94 -13.11
N THR A 395 -15.10 8.26 -12.44
CA THR A 395 -15.54 7.56 -11.22
C THR A 395 -15.78 6.08 -11.50
N ASN A 396 -16.39 5.78 -12.65
CA ASN A 396 -16.70 4.41 -13.05
C ASN A 396 -15.47 3.65 -13.56
N GLU A 397 -14.70 4.22 -14.48
CA GLU A 397 -13.53 3.56 -15.08
C GLU A 397 -12.42 3.30 -14.04
N LEU A 398 -12.31 4.14 -13.01
CA LEU A 398 -11.33 3.98 -11.94
C LEU A 398 -11.90 3.33 -10.68
N ASN A 399 -13.17 2.91 -10.70
CA ASN A 399 -13.87 2.24 -9.60
C ASN A 399 -13.79 2.99 -8.25
N LEU A 400 -13.81 4.34 -8.26
CA LEU A 400 -13.51 5.17 -7.08
C LEU A 400 -14.43 4.91 -5.87
N LYS A 401 -15.65 4.39 -6.08
CA LYS A 401 -16.60 4.10 -4.99
C LYS A 401 -16.55 2.66 -4.46
N ARG A 402 -15.61 1.87 -4.97
CA ARG A 402 -15.50 0.44 -4.67
C ARG A 402 -14.04 0.11 -4.40
N HIS A 403 -13.33 -0.28 -5.44
CA HIS A 403 -11.91 -0.63 -5.41
C HIS A 403 -11.16 0.39 -6.26
N ALA A 404 -10.98 1.59 -5.70
CA ALA A 404 -10.36 2.72 -6.38
C ALA A 404 -8.96 2.32 -6.85
N ARG A 405 -8.84 1.90 -8.12
CA ARG A 405 -7.58 1.41 -8.69
C ARG A 405 -7.69 1.17 -10.18
N HIS A 406 -6.58 1.35 -10.86
CA HIS A 406 -6.37 0.88 -12.22
C HIS A 406 -4.88 0.57 -12.46
N ASP A 407 -4.50 -0.70 -12.58
CA ASP A 407 -3.10 -1.16 -12.44
C ASP A 407 -2.05 -0.46 -13.31
N TRP A 408 -2.44 -0.02 -14.51
CA TRP A 408 -1.55 0.65 -15.46
C TRP A 408 -1.87 2.13 -15.68
N TYR A 409 -2.97 2.64 -15.10
CA TYR A 409 -3.42 4.00 -15.37
C TYR A 409 -3.14 4.91 -14.17
N ASP A 410 -2.41 5.98 -14.44
CA ASP A 410 -2.06 7.00 -13.48
C ASP A 410 -2.66 8.35 -13.91
N PRO A 411 -3.65 8.89 -13.17
CA PRO A 411 -4.23 10.20 -13.45
C PRO A 411 -3.23 11.36 -13.42
N GLU A 412 -2.16 11.28 -12.61
CA GLU A 412 -1.18 12.36 -12.52
C GLU A 412 -0.41 12.55 -13.82
N THR A 413 -0.17 11.45 -14.53
CA THR A 413 0.58 11.43 -15.79
C THR A 413 -0.29 11.33 -17.04
N SER A 414 -1.56 10.97 -16.91
CA SER A 414 -2.51 10.81 -18.02
C SER A 414 -3.42 12.02 -18.23
N LEU A 415 -3.69 12.80 -17.18
CA LEU A 415 -4.52 14.01 -17.24
C LEU A 415 -3.66 15.26 -17.00
N THR A 416 -3.99 16.36 -17.67
CA THR A 416 -3.41 17.67 -17.38
C THR A 416 -3.79 18.12 -15.97
N HIS A 417 -2.90 18.89 -15.35
CA HIS A 417 -3.10 19.36 -13.98
C HIS A 417 -4.39 20.20 -13.86
N GLU A 418 -4.64 21.08 -14.82
CA GLU A 418 -5.80 21.99 -14.81
C GLU A 418 -7.12 21.22 -14.83
N LEU A 419 -7.26 20.21 -15.71
CA LEU A 419 -8.46 19.40 -15.77
C LEU A 419 -8.60 18.55 -14.50
N ARG A 420 -7.51 17.94 -14.02
CA ARG A 420 -7.52 17.09 -12.84
C ARG A 420 -8.02 17.82 -11.60
N GLU A 421 -7.54 19.04 -11.33
CA GLU A 421 -8.00 19.82 -10.17
C GLU A 421 -9.49 20.19 -10.27
N VAL A 422 -9.97 20.60 -11.45
CA VAL A 422 -11.39 20.91 -11.65
C VAL A 422 -12.27 19.66 -11.50
N LEU A 423 -11.80 18.50 -11.96
CA LEU A 423 -12.50 17.22 -11.78
C LEU A 423 -12.56 16.79 -10.32
N LEU A 424 -11.49 16.96 -9.56
CA LEU A 424 -11.47 16.64 -8.13
C LEU A 424 -12.55 17.44 -7.40
N VAL A 425 -12.62 18.75 -7.63
CA VAL A 425 -13.69 19.61 -7.08
C VAL A 425 -15.07 19.13 -7.54
N LYS A 426 -15.23 18.80 -8.82
CA LYS A 426 -16.49 18.31 -9.38
C LYS A 426 -16.97 17.00 -8.74
N MET A 427 -16.03 16.12 -8.39
CA MET A 427 -16.29 14.85 -7.72
C MET A 427 -16.50 14.99 -6.20
N GLY A 428 -16.39 16.20 -5.66
CA GLY A 428 -16.62 16.52 -4.25
C GLY A 428 -15.37 16.46 -3.37
N TYR A 429 -14.18 16.34 -3.95
CA TYR A 429 -12.93 16.39 -3.18
C TYR A 429 -12.59 17.80 -2.75
N LEU A 430 -12.05 17.88 -1.54
CA LEU A 430 -11.50 19.07 -0.90
C LEU A 430 -10.05 18.79 -0.52
N ARG A 431 -9.28 19.83 -0.19
CA ARG A 431 -7.89 19.72 0.30
C ARG A 431 -7.81 20.25 1.72
N ASN A 432 -7.20 19.48 2.63
CA ASN A 432 -7.00 19.90 4.01
C ASN A 432 -5.70 20.71 4.17
N GLN A 433 -5.40 21.14 5.40
CA GLN A 433 -4.18 21.91 5.72
C GLN A 433 -2.86 21.20 5.37
N ASN A 434 -2.90 19.88 5.17
CA ASN A 434 -1.75 19.07 4.79
C ASN A 434 -1.75 18.72 3.29
N ASN A 435 -2.57 19.41 2.49
CA ASN A 435 -2.75 19.17 1.06
C ASN A 435 -3.25 17.75 0.71
N CYS A 436 -3.84 17.01 1.67
CA CYS A 436 -4.45 15.72 1.39
C CYS A 436 -5.88 15.90 0.86
N LEU A 437 -6.25 15.07 -0.11
CA LEU A 437 -7.61 14.99 -0.63
C LEU A 437 -8.53 14.37 0.42
N TYR A 438 -9.68 15.00 0.64
CA TYR A 438 -10.70 14.49 1.54
C TYR A 438 -12.10 14.76 1.02
N ARG A 439 -13.09 14.08 1.60
CA ARG A 439 -14.51 14.26 1.34
C ARG A 439 -15.28 14.29 2.65
N THR A 440 -16.45 14.93 2.64
CA THR A 440 -17.36 15.01 3.79
C THR A 440 -18.71 14.34 3.55
N ASP A 441 -18.92 13.85 2.34
CA ASP A 441 -20.15 13.21 1.88
C ASP A 441 -20.04 11.67 1.80
N ILE A 442 -18.96 11.09 2.33
CA ILE A 442 -18.83 9.63 2.47
C ILE A 442 -19.75 9.17 3.62
N PRO A 443 -20.77 8.33 3.35
CA PRO A 443 -21.81 8.03 4.34
C PRO A 443 -21.29 7.29 5.56
N ALA A 444 -20.43 6.29 5.37
CA ALA A 444 -19.93 5.48 6.46
C ALA A 444 -18.54 4.91 6.17
N LEU A 445 -17.86 4.49 7.24
CA LEU A 445 -16.71 3.60 7.19
C LEU A 445 -16.92 2.46 8.17
N PHE A 446 -16.25 1.33 7.95
CA PHE A 446 -16.34 0.16 8.82
C PHE A 446 -15.07 0.01 9.65
N ARG A 447 -15.20 -0.42 10.90
CA ARG A 447 -14.05 -0.60 11.79
C ARG A 447 -14.23 -1.82 12.68
N GLY A 448 -13.28 -2.75 12.59
CA GLY A 448 -13.12 -3.79 13.61
C GLY A 448 -12.52 -3.18 14.88
N ASP A 449 -13.12 -3.43 16.03
CA ASP A 449 -12.63 -2.90 17.30
C ASP A 449 -12.95 -3.85 18.48
N GLU A 450 -12.05 -3.93 19.45
CA GLU A 450 -12.15 -4.81 20.62
C GLU A 450 -13.00 -4.21 21.73
N ARG A 451 -13.23 -2.89 21.72
CA ARG A 451 -14.07 -2.22 22.71
C ARG A 451 -15.51 -2.67 22.57
N THR A 452 -16.16 -2.92 23.70
CA THR A 452 -17.57 -3.31 23.73
C THR A 452 -18.45 -2.11 23.37
N PRO A 453 -19.69 -2.31 22.89
CA PRO A 453 -20.63 -1.20 22.72
C PRO A 453 -20.91 -0.46 24.04
N PHE A 454 -20.81 -1.14 25.18
CA PHE A 454 -21.04 -0.54 26.50
C PHE A 454 -19.91 0.42 26.87
N GLU A 455 -18.65 0.02 26.65
CA GLU A 455 -17.48 0.90 26.82
C GLU A 455 -17.63 2.19 25.99
N LEU A 456 -18.02 2.05 24.71
CA LEU A 456 -18.17 3.18 23.80
C LEU A 456 -19.34 4.10 24.16
N ALA A 457 -20.47 3.54 24.62
CA ALA A 457 -21.61 4.31 25.09
C ALA A 457 -21.29 5.07 26.39
N ASN A 458 -20.65 4.40 27.36
CA ASN A 458 -20.30 4.97 28.66
C ASN A 458 -19.30 6.13 28.54
N ASP A 459 -18.29 5.98 27.67
CA ASP A 459 -17.31 7.03 27.41
C ASP A 459 -17.83 8.10 26.44
N ASN A 460 -19.02 7.89 25.88
CA ASN A 460 -19.69 8.72 24.86
C ASN A 460 -18.86 8.98 23.59
N ALA A 461 -17.76 8.24 23.39
CA ALA A 461 -16.92 8.36 22.21
C ALA A 461 -16.03 7.14 22.00
N MET A 462 -15.61 6.95 20.75
CA MET A 462 -14.51 6.07 20.36
C MET A 462 -13.24 6.90 20.21
N LEU A 463 -12.28 6.69 21.11
CA LEU A 463 -10.96 7.28 20.99
C LEU A 463 -10.16 6.62 19.84
N PRO A 464 -9.40 7.39 19.05
CA PRO A 464 -8.49 6.82 18.08
C PRO A 464 -7.39 6.03 18.79
N ARG A 465 -7.36 4.72 18.54
CA ARG A 465 -6.29 3.81 18.97
C ARG A 465 -5.11 3.90 17.98
N TYR A 466 -3.92 3.51 18.44
CA TYR A 466 -2.60 3.64 17.79
C TYR A 466 -2.04 5.06 17.73
N ASP A 467 -0.71 5.14 17.65
CA ASP A 467 0.04 6.35 17.30
C ASP A 467 -0.04 6.57 15.78
N HIS A 468 -1.26 6.83 15.29
CA HIS A 468 -1.45 7.30 13.93
C HIS A 468 -0.77 8.66 13.83
N GLN A 469 0.26 8.73 13.00
CA GLN A 469 1.03 9.95 12.83
C GLN A 469 0.12 11.05 12.28
N PRO A 470 0.26 12.30 12.78
CA PRO A 470 -0.48 13.43 12.23
C PRO A 470 -0.06 13.71 10.79
N GLY A 471 -0.83 14.55 10.08
CA GLY A 471 -0.42 15.08 8.77
C GLY A 471 -1.22 14.56 7.59
N ALA A 472 -2.04 13.51 7.72
CA ALA A 472 -2.99 13.16 6.66
C ALA A 472 -4.36 13.80 6.85
N THR A 473 -4.78 14.05 8.08
CA THR A 473 -6.06 14.69 8.45
C THR A 473 -5.84 16.05 9.13
N THR A 474 -6.85 16.90 9.17
CA THR A 474 -6.80 18.19 9.89
C THR A 474 -6.65 17.98 11.41
N HIS A 475 -7.43 17.06 11.97
CA HIS A 475 -7.35 16.68 13.38
C HIS A 475 -6.71 15.29 13.53
N LYS A 476 -7.00 14.58 14.64
CA LYS A 476 -6.36 13.30 14.91
C LYS A 476 -6.90 12.24 13.93
N PRO A 477 -6.03 11.49 13.24
CA PRO A 477 -6.48 10.45 12.32
C PRO A 477 -6.99 9.22 13.07
N MET A 478 -8.12 8.69 12.59
CA MET A 478 -8.65 7.39 12.97
C MET A 478 -8.81 6.52 11.72
N SER A 479 -8.07 5.41 11.66
CA SER A 479 -8.16 4.49 10.53
C SER A 479 -9.45 3.66 10.57
N ALA A 480 -10.08 3.52 9.40
CA ALA A 480 -11.25 2.69 9.16
C ALA A 480 -11.30 2.30 7.67
N THR A 481 -12.11 1.32 7.29
CA THR A 481 -12.15 0.78 5.92
C THR A 481 -13.43 1.11 5.17
N PHE A 482 -13.29 1.31 3.86
CA PHE A 482 -14.38 1.52 2.92
C PHE A 482 -15.15 0.24 2.59
N SER A 483 -14.66 -0.95 2.96
CA SER A 483 -15.24 -2.24 2.59
C SER A 483 -15.72 -2.99 3.82
N LEU A 484 -17.00 -3.37 3.86
CA LEU A 484 -17.54 -4.19 4.95
C LEU A 484 -16.82 -5.54 5.05
N LYS A 485 -16.48 -6.12 3.89
CA LYS A 485 -15.77 -7.39 3.79
C LYS A 485 -14.38 -7.32 4.45
N GLU A 486 -13.63 -6.25 4.20
CA GLU A 486 -12.33 -6.05 4.85
C GLU A 486 -12.53 -5.74 6.34
N GLY A 487 -13.56 -4.98 6.70
CA GLY A 487 -13.95 -4.75 8.09
C GLY A 487 -14.16 -6.05 8.87
N GLN A 488 -14.81 -7.04 8.26
CA GLN A 488 -14.97 -8.37 8.85
C GLN A 488 -13.62 -9.07 9.08
N MET A 489 -12.68 -8.95 8.14
CA MET A 489 -11.33 -9.49 8.27
C MET A 489 -10.55 -8.81 9.40
N TYR A 490 -10.69 -7.49 9.57
CA TYR A 490 -10.08 -6.76 10.68
C TYR A 490 -10.73 -7.12 12.02
N ALA A 491 -12.04 -7.34 12.04
CA ALA A 491 -12.81 -7.78 13.21
C ALA A 491 -12.69 -9.30 13.51
N SER A 492 -11.65 -9.98 13.04
CA SER A 492 -11.48 -11.43 13.21
C SER A 492 -10.96 -11.84 14.58
N ALA A 493 -10.09 -11.02 15.19
CA ALA A 493 -9.53 -11.26 16.52
C ALA A 493 -9.02 -9.94 17.12
N PRO A 494 -9.12 -9.77 18.46
CA PRO A 494 -8.59 -8.59 19.15
C PRO A 494 -7.07 -8.53 19.11
N ASP A 495 -6.52 -7.33 19.21
CA ASP A 495 -5.08 -7.11 19.37
C ASP A 495 -4.67 -7.35 20.83
N PRO A 496 -3.76 -8.31 21.14
CA PRO A 496 -3.32 -8.57 22.50
C PRO A 496 -2.70 -7.35 23.20
N GLU A 497 -2.15 -6.38 22.46
CA GLU A 497 -1.62 -5.16 23.05
C GLU A 497 -2.72 -4.33 23.71
N TYR A 498 -3.91 -4.29 23.11
CA TYR A 498 -5.04 -3.51 23.60
C TYR A 498 -5.79 -4.15 24.75
N LEU A 499 -5.78 -5.48 24.81
CA LEU A 499 -6.37 -6.23 25.94
C LEU A 499 -5.59 -6.00 27.26
N ARG A 500 -4.44 -5.32 27.20
CA ARG A 500 -3.70 -4.88 28.40
C ARG A 500 -4.36 -3.71 29.12
N PHE A 501 -5.31 -3.02 28.48
CA PHE A 501 -6.04 -1.89 29.03
C PHE A 501 -7.47 -2.32 29.31
N ASN A 502 -8.01 -1.99 30.48
CA ASN A 502 -9.39 -2.36 30.81
C ASN A 502 -10.38 -1.42 30.10
N THR A 503 -10.03 -0.15 29.95
CA THR A 503 -10.81 0.88 29.24
C THR A 503 -9.93 1.67 28.28
N GLN A 504 -10.53 2.32 27.29
CA GLN A 504 -9.84 3.26 26.39
C GLN A 504 -9.28 4.50 27.09
N THR A 505 -9.73 4.81 28.30
CA THR A 505 -9.26 5.94 29.12
C THR A 505 -8.13 5.57 30.06
N ASN A 506 -7.78 4.27 30.20
CA ASN A 506 -6.58 3.87 30.92
C ASN A 506 -5.33 4.35 30.17
N LYS A 507 -4.56 5.24 30.78
CA LYS A 507 -3.29 5.74 30.20
C LYS A 507 -2.19 4.68 30.20
N TYR A 508 -2.20 3.76 31.17
CA TYR A 508 -1.18 2.74 31.34
C TYR A 508 -1.78 1.35 31.27
N PRO A 509 -1.05 0.35 30.74
CA PRO A 509 -1.51 -1.03 30.74
C PRO A 509 -1.57 -1.58 32.17
N GLY A 510 -2.57 -2.40 32.47
CA GLY A 510 -2.73 -3.04 33.76
C GLY A 510 -1.66 -4.10 34.04
N LYS A 511 -1.77 -4.79 35.18
CA LYS A 511 -0.90 -5.91 35.55
C LYS A 511 -1.59 -7.26 35.32
N SER A 512 -0.78 -8.27 34.97
CA SER A 512 -1.26 -9.65 34.95
C SER A 512 -1.39 -10.16 36.39
N ALA A 513 -2.31 -11.09 36.63
CA ALA A 513 -2.54 -11.68 37.96
C ALA A 513 -1.28 -12.34 38.56
N ASP A 514 -0.37 -12.81 37.70
CA ASP A 514 0.83 -13.58 38.08
C ASP A 514 2.13 -12.75 38.14
N SER A 515 2.06 -11.41 37.98
CA SER A 515 3.29 -10.59 38.00
C SER A 515 3.72 -10.25 39.42
N ASP A 516 4.73 -10.96 39.93
CA ASP A 516 5.46 -10.61 41.15
C ASP A 516 6.18 -9.24 40.97
N ASN A 517 6.01 -8.36 41.96
CA ASN A 517 6.51 -6.99 42.05
C ASN A 517 8.03 -6.86 41.77
N SER A 518 8.47 -6.76 40.51
CA SER A 518 9.87 -6.38 40.25
C SER A 518 10.19 -5.70 38.90
N ASP A 519 9.22 -5.45 38.01
CA ASP A 519 9.52 -4.71 36.78
C ASP A 519 8.43 -3.70 36.46
N THR A 520 8.48 -2.55 37.16
CA THR A 520 7.81 -1.34 36.71
C THR A 520 8.53 -0.87 35.46
N SER A 521 8.12 -1.39 34.29
CA SER A 521 8.61 -0.84 33.04
C SER A 521 8.11 0.61 32.97
N ASP A 522 8.99 1.58 33.20
CA ASP A 522 8.84 3.00 32.87
C ASP A 522 8.68 3.24 31.35
N THR A 523 8.39 2.17 30.60
CA THR A 523 8.05 2.24 29.19
C THR A 523 6.69 2.90 29.09
N GLU A 524 6.71 4.22 28.90
CA GLU A 524 5.60 4.93 28.29
C GLU A 524 5.18 4.11 27.07
N SER A 525 3.97 3.56 27.12
CA SER A 525 3.44 2.87 25.95
C SER A 525 3.31 3.94 24.88
N SER A 526 4.02 3.75 23.77
CA SER A 526 4.07 4.67 22.64
C SER A 526 2.72 4.85 21.93
N ALA A 527 1.62 4.36 22.51
CA ALA A 527 0.31 4.30 21.90
C ALA A 527 -0.56 5.54 22.13
N SER A 528 -0.20 6.48 23.05
CA SER A 528 -1.07 7.65 23.31
C SER A 528 -0.43 8.88 23.99
N SER A 529 0.90 8.95 24.18
CA SER A 529 1.51 9.91 25.11
C SER A 529 1.17 11.37 24.83
N ASP A 530 1.31 11.85 23.60
CA ASP A 530 1.24 13.28 23.28
C ASP A 530 -0.17 13.89 23.30
N TRP A 531 -1.22 13.06 23.32
CA TRP A 531 -2.62 13.51 23.36
C TRP A 531 -3.27 13.36 24.74
N SER A 532 -2.56 12.74 25.69
CA SER A 532 -2.98 12.52 27.08
C SER A 532 -2.44 13.59 28.06
N ASP A 533 -1.99 14.71 27.52
CA ASP A 533 -1.37 15.81 28.24
C ASP A 533 -2.36 16.72 28.96
N ILE A 534 -1.82 17.61 29.80
CA ILE A 534 -2.58 18.60 30.58
C ILE A 534 -3.42 19.46 29.62
N GLY A 535 -4.75 19.43 29.80
CA GLY A 535 -5.72 20.11 28.93
C GLY A 535 -6.37 19.23 27.85
N SER A 536 -6.12 17.91 27.86
CA SER A 536 -6.93 16.95 27.10
C SER A 536 -8.39 17.00 27.57
N PRO A 537 -9.39 17.02 26.66
CA PRO A 537 -10.79 16.97 27.03
C PRO A 537 -11.26 15.58 27.47
N VAL A 538 -10.35 14.60 27.49
CA VAL A 538 -10.60 13.22 27.94
C VAL A 538 -10.05 13.06 29.36
N ASP A 539 -10.87 12.55 30.26
CA ASP A 539 -10.49 12.25 31.63
C ASP A 539 -9.69 10.94 31.68
N TRP A 540 -8.37 11.06 31.49
CA TRP A 540 -7.46 9.92 31.50
C TRP A 540 -7.31 9.33 32.90
N ASP A 541 -7.57 8.03 33.04
CA ASP A 541 -7.23 7.27 34.22
C ASP A 541 -5.72 7.00 34.25
N ARG A 542 -5.09 7.45 35.33
CA ARG A 542 -3.63 7.38 35.55
C ARG A 542 -3.23 6.28 36.52
N GLU A 543 -4.15 5.42 36.95
CA GLU A 543 -3.84 4.24 37.76
C GLU A 543 -2.88 3.31 36.99
N ARG A 544 -1.82 2.85 37.67
CA ARG A 544 -0.76 2.00 37.08
C ARG A 544 -0.80 0.55 37.55
N ASN A 545 -1.61 0.25 38.56
CA ASN A 545 -1.53 -1.01 39.32
C ASN A 545 -2.84 -1.81 39.30
N TYR A 546 -3.79 -1.46 38.44
CA TYR A 546 -5.03 -2.22 38.29
C TYR A 546 -4.76 -3.59 37.65
N GLN A 547 -5.58 -4.58 38.02
CA GLN A 547 -5.53 -5.91 37.43
C GLN A 547 -6.21 -5.91 36.06
N ARG A 548 -5.56 -6.51 35.06
CA ARG A 548 -6.15 -6.70 33.73
C ARG A 548 -7.35 -7.62 33.81
N THR A 549 -8.45 -7.23 33.17
CA THR A 549 -9.68 -8.04 33.07
C THR A 549 -9.96 -8.54 31.67
N ARG A 550 -9.35 -7.91 30.64
CA ARG A 550 -9.65 -8.18 29.22
C ARG A 550 -8.71 -9.19 28.56
N GLU A 551 -7.73 -9.71 29.28
CA GLU A 551 -6.67 -10.57 28.70
C GLU A 551 -7.19 -11.87 28.08
N GLN A 552 -8.38 -12.32 28.50
CA GLN A 552 -9.03 -13.53 27.99
C GLN A 552 -10.04 -13.23 26.87
N GLN A 553 -10.32 -11.96 26.57
CA GLN A 553 -11.31 -11.59 25.57
C GLN A 553 -10.91 -12.12 24.18
N GLU A 554 -11.77 -12.95 23.59
CA GLU A 554 -11.61 -13.43 22.20
C GLU A 554 -12.58 -12.75 21.23
N VAL A 555 -13.65 -12.13 21.75
CA VAL A 555 -14.69 -11.47 20.96
C VAL A 555 -14.20 -10.12 20.44
N MET A 556 -14.29 -9.96 19.13
CA MET A 556 -14.05 -8.71 18.41
C MET A 556 -15.36 -8.22 17.78
N PHE A 557 -15.57 -6.91 17.74
CA PHE A 557 -16.77 -6.27 17.23
C PHE A 557 -16.50 -5.60 15.88
N LEU A 558 -17.54 -5.47 15.06
CA LEU A 558 -17.49 -4.72 13.81
C LEU A 558 -18.52 -3.58 13.89
N TYR A 559 -18.01 -2.36 13.74
CA TYR A 559 -18.82 -1.15 13.79
C TYR A 559 -18.96 -0.54 12.39
N ALA A 560 -20.14 -0.01 12.10
CA ALA A 560 -20.32 1.01 11.07
C ALA A 560 -20.25 2.39 11.75
N LEU A 561 -19.44 3.28 11.18
CA LEU A 561 -19.19 4.61 11.69
C LEU A 561 -19.86 5.63 10.77
N ASP A 562 -20.74 6.47 11.31
CA ASP A 562 -21.40 7.55 10.56
C ASP A 562 -20.44 8.72 10.33
N THR A 563 -19.93 8.77 9.11
CA THR A 563 -18.91 9.74 8.68
C THR A 563 -19.49 10.93 7.92
N ARG A 564 -20.82 11.05 7.85
CA ARG A 564 -21.45 12.20 7.22
C ARG A 564 -21.01 13.49 7.91
N ASN A 565 -20.57 14.45 7.10
CA ASN A 565 -20.05 15.75 7.51
C ASN A 565 -18.71 15.70 8.29
N LEU A 566 -18.01 14.56 8.30
CA LEU A 566 -16.65 14.44 8.83
C LEU A 566 -15.64 14.48 7.69
N GLU A 567 -14.45 15.02 7.93
CA GLU A 567 -13.34 14.87 6.99
C GLU A 567 -12.92 13.39 6.93
N VAL A 568 -13.12 12.78 5.77
CA VAL A 568 -12.64 11.44 5.43
C VAL A 568 -11.58 11.56 4.33
N VAL A 569 -10.38 11.08 4.64
CA VAL A 569 -9.21 11.10 3.76
C VAL A 569 -9.03 9.68 3.17
N PRO A 570 -9.46 9.44 1.92
CA PRO A 570 -9.26 8.16 1.27
C PRO A 570 -7.79 7.94 0.86
N HIS A 571 -7.25 6.76 1.14
CA HIS A 571 -5.85 6.44 0.83
C HIS A 571 -5.60 6.31 -0.68
N GLU A 572 -6.32 5.42 -1.39
CA GLU A 572 -6.06 5.12 -2.80
C GLU A 572 -6.28 6.35 -3.70
N GLU A 573 -7.30 7.16 -3.43
CA GLU A 573 -7.56 8.35 -4.23
C GLU A 573 -6.51 9.44 -4.01
N ASN A 574 -5.93 9.56 -2.80
CA ASN A 574 -4.72 10.37 -2.60
C ASN A 574 -3.53 9.78 -3.36
N HIS A 575 -3.34 8.47 -3.33
CA HIS A 575 -2.26 7.83 -4.08
C HIS A 575 -2.37 8.07 -5.59
N MET A 576 -3.60 8.05 -6.14
CA MET A 576 -3.88 8.21 -7.56
C MET A 576 -3.85 9.65 -8.07
N PHE A 577 -4.35 10.62 -7.29
CA PHE A 577 -4.54 11.99 -7.74
C PHE A 577 -3.63 13.02 -7.06
N ASN A 578 -2.89 12.59 -6.03
CA ASN A 578 -2.11 13.45 -5.15
C ASN A 578 -0.92 12.69 -4.54
N SER A 579 -0.21 11.91 -5.36
CA SER A 579 0.75 10.89 -4.90
C SER A 579 1.85 11.49 -3.99
N THR A 580 2.24 12.73 -4.29
CA THR A 580 3.22 13.53 -3.55
C THR A 580 2.85 13.80 -2.08
N ALA A 581 1.57 13.67 -1.68
CA ALA A 581 1.17 13.79 -0.28
C ALA A 581 1.85 12.71 0.58
N SER A 582 2.04 11.50 0.04
CA SER A 582 2.73 10.41 0.74
C SER A 582 4.22 10.69 0.94
N ASP A 583 4.81 11.58 0.12
CA ASP A 583 6.22 11.98 0.21
C ASP A 583 6.44 13.21 1.10
N THR A 584 5.39 13.75 1.74
CA THR A 584 5.46 14.98 2.54
C THR A 584 5.24 14.69 4.03
N PRO A 585 6.30 14.40 4.81
CA PRO A 585 6.19 14.23 6.26
C PRO A 585 5.53 15.44 6.95
N PRO A 586 4.73 15.25 8.01
CA PRO A 586 4.50 13.98 8.72
C PRO A 586 3.39 13.10 8.11
N THR A 587 2.83 13.46 6.95
CA THR A 587 1.71 12.75 6.30
C THR A 587 1.90 11.24 6.29
N TRP A 588 0.89 10.54 6.82
CA TRP A 588 0.88 9.10 6.95
C TRP A 588 -0.46 8.54 6.45
N PHE A 589 -0.39 7.55 5.59
CA PHE A 589 -1.54 6.78 5.14
C PHE A 589 -1.46 5.33 5.66
N PRO A 590 -2.60 4.68 5.92
CA PRO A 590 -2.64 3.24 6.17
C PRO A 590 -2.02 2.45 5.02
N SER A 591 -1.42 1.30 5.31
CA SER A 591 -0.78 0.47 4.27
C SER A 591 -1.77 -0.32 3.41
N ASP A 592 -3.04 -0.37 3.81
CA ASP A 592 -4.08 -1.14 3.13
C ASP A 592 -4.82 -0.27 2.11
N ASN A 593 -5.13 -0.85 0.95
CA ASN A 593 -5.77 -0.19 -0.18
C ASN A 593 -7.28 0.04 0.05
N HIS A 594 -7.88 -0.52 1.10
CA HIS A 594 -9.29 -0.29 1.44
C HIS A 594 -9.45 0.60 2.67
N GLU A 595 -8.36 1.05 3.28
CA GLU A 595 -8.40 1.91 4.45
C GLU A 595 -8.38 3.40 4.06
N GLY A 596 -9.00 4.20 4.91
CA GLY A 596 -8.90 5.65 4.92
C GLY A 596 -8.76 6.16 6.34
N LEU A 597 -8.74 7.48 6.47
CA LEU A 597 -8.63 8.15 7.77
C LEU A 597 -9.83 9.06 7.99
N ILE A 598 -10.43 8.94 9.17
CA ILE A 598 -11.44 9.86 9.68
C ILE A 598 -10.71 10.89 10.55
N SER A 599 -10.93 12.17 10.27
CA SER A 599 -10.45 13.27 11.10
C SER A 599 -11.36 13.38 12.34
N VAL A 600 -10.84 13.08 13.52
CA VAL A 600 -11.60 13.15 14.77
C VAL A 600 -11.00 14.16 15.74
N THR A 601 -11.84 14.73 16.60
CA THR A 601 -11.38 15.66 17.63
C THR A 601 -10.59 14.92 18.71
N LYS A 602 -10.00 15.68 19.66
CA LYS A 602 -9.34 15.10 20.83
C LYS A 602 -10.27 14.24 21.70
N LYS A 603 -11.59 14.44 21.61
CA LYS A 603 -12.59 13.62 22.32
C LYS A 603 -12.90 12.29 21.61
N GLY A 604 -12.40 12.09 20.39
CA GLY A 604 -12.71 10.92 19.57
C GLY A 604 -13.92 11.13 18.67
N LEU A 605 -14.46 10.01 18.16
CA LEU A 605 -15.69 9.95 17.40
C LEU A 605 -16.86 9.74 18.37
N GLU A 606 -17.82 10.66 18.38
CA GLU A 606 -18.98 10.62 19.28
C GLU A 606 -19.80 9.33 19.13
N ALA A 607 -20.36 8.83 20.22
CA ALA A 607 -21.06 7.54 20.28
C ALA A 607 -22.38 7.50 19.47
N ASP A 608 -23.01 8.64 19.21
CA ASP A 608 -24.17 8.77 18.30
C ASP A 608 -23.85 8.34 16.85
N ARG A 609 -22.57 8.33 16.48
CA ARG A 609 -22.08 7.90 15.16
C ARG A 609 -21.63 6.46 15.11
N ILE A 610 -21.70 5.72 16.21
CA ILE A 610 -21.14 4.37 16.31
C ILE A 610 -22.26 3.34 16.35
N TRP A 611 -22.25 2.42 15.39
CA TRP A 611 -23.28 1.41 15.25
C TRP A 611 -22.68 0.02 15.24
N LEU A 612 -23.05 -0.81 16.22
CA LEU A 612 -22.61 -2.20 16.26
C LEU A 612 -23.36 -3.00 15.21
N LEU A 613 -22.63 -3.72 14.35
CA LEU A 613 -23.21 -4.65 13.40
C LEU A 613 -23.41 -6.02 14.04
N ASN A 614 -24.54 -6.66 13.72
CA ASN A 614 -24.83 -8.01 14.16
C ASN A 614 -23.94 -9.04 13.44
N SER A 615 -23.81 -10.25 13.99
CA SER A 615 -22.91 -11.29 13.46
C SER A 615 -23.23 -11.73 12.02
N SER A 616 -24.48 -11.56 11.57
CA SER A 616 -24.89 -11.84 10.18
C SER A 616 -24.60 -10.70 9.21
N LEU A 617 -24.19 -9.52 9.70
CA LEU A 617 -23.96 -8.29 8.93
C LEU A 617 -25.18 -7.84 8.11
N THR A 618 -26.36 -7.98 8.69
CA THR A 618 -27.64 -7.57 8.08
C THR A 618 -28.25 -6.35 8.76
N LYS A 619 -27.87 -6.10 10.02
CA LYS A 619 -28.41 -5.03 10.85
C LYS A 619 -27.32 -4.42 11.71
N GLY A 620 -27.50 -3.15 12.06
CA GLY A 620 -26.75 -2.51 13.14
C GLY A 620 -27.63 -1.61 13.99
N ALA A 621 -27.26 -1.45 15.25
CA ALA A 621 -27.90 -0.55 16.21
C ALA A 621 -26.87 0.41 16.82
N ASN A 622 -27.30 1.62 17.16
CA ASN A 622 -26.44 2.58 17.84
C ASN A 622 -26.03 2.04 19.22
N VAL A 623 -24.79 2.31 19.64
CA VAL A 623 -24.25 1.81 20.92
C VAL A 623 -25.02 2.31 22.15
N HIS A 624 -25.57 3.53 22.13
CA HIS A 624 -26.43 4.06 23.20
C HIS A 624 -27.75 3.28 23.32
N ASP A 625 -28.36 2.94 22.18
CA ASP A 625 -29.60 2.16 22.18
C ASP A 625 -29.38 0.74 22.71
N ILE A 626 -28.20 0.16 22.43
CA ILE A 626 -27.78 -1.14 22.95
C ILE A 626 -27.56 -1.08 24.46
N GLU A 627 -26.88 -0.04 24.96
CA GLU A 627 -26.63 0.18 26.39
C GLU A 627 -27.94 0.35 27.16
N GLU A 628 -28.83 1.22 26.68
CA GLU A 628 -30.13 1.48 27.31
C GLU A 628 -30.97 0.19 27.43
N LEU A 629 -31.04 -0.61 26.36
CA LEU A 629 -31.84 -1.85 26.35
C LEU A 629 -31.17 -3.03 27.08
N ALA A 630 -29.85 -3.00 27.25
CA ALA A 630 -29.17 -3.96 28.10
C ALA A 630 -29.47 -3.68 29.59
N GLY A 631 -29.48 -2.40 29.98
CA GLY A 631 -29.65 -1.97 31.36
C GLY A 631 -28.70 -2.72 32.30
N ARG A 632 -29.23 -3.21 33.43
CA ARG A 632 -28.44 -3.97 34.42
C ARG A 632 -27.76 -5.25 33.89
N TRP A 633 -28.14 -5.74 32.71
CA TRP A 633 -27.52 -6.91 32.12
C TRP A 633 -26.24 -6.59 31.34
N GLY A 634 -26.02 -5.31 31.00
CA GLY A 634 -24.83 -4.87 30.25
C GLY A 634 -23.53 -5.27 30.94
N GLU A 635 -23.39 -4.99 32.24
CA GLU A 635 -22.23 -5.37 33.05
C GLU A 635 -21.95 -6.88 33.02
N ARG A 636 -22.99 -7.72 33.07
CA ARG A 636 -22.84 -9.18 33.01
C ARG A 636 -22.36 -9.64 31.64
N ILE A 637 -22.93 -9.07 30.57
CA ILE A 637 -22.57 -9.41 29.19
C ILE A 637 -21.12 -8.99 28.94
N GLU A 638 -20.75 -7.77 29.33
CA GLU A 638 -19.38 -7.27 29.21
C GLU A 638 -18.37 -8.09 30.02
N ALA A 639 -18.69 -8.43 31.26
CA ALA A 639 -17.82 -9.27 32.08
C ALA A 639 -17.60 -10.67 31.45
N SER A 640 -18.63 -11.26 30.85
CA SER A 640 -18.54 -12.51 30.10
C SER A 640 -17.65 -12.38 28.86
N THR A 641 -17.78 -11.27 28.12
CA THR A 641 -16.90 -10.92 27.00
C THR A 641 -15.43 -10.84 27.44
N HIS A 642 -15.16 -10.15 28.54
CA HIS A 642 -13.82 -9.99 29.10
C HIS A 642 -13.22 -11.30 29.61
N ALA A 643 -14.06 -12.21 30.14
CA ALA A 643 -13.68 -13.55 30.58
C ALA A 643 -13.43 -14.54 29.43
N GLY A 644 -13.56 -14.11 28.17
CA GLY A 644 -13.31 -14.96 27.00
C GLY A 644 -14.47 -15.86 26.59
N ASP A 645 -15.67 -15.64 27.13
CA ASP A 645 -16.83 -16.42 26.72
C ASP A 645 -17.24 -16.09 25.27
N SER A 646 -17.73 -17.11 24.54
CA SER A 646 -18.27 -16.92 23.19
C SER A 646 -19.70 -16.37 23.25
N ASN A 647 -19.84 -15.08 23.57
CA ASN A 647 -21.13 -14.44 23.86
C ASN A 647 -21.62 -13.45 22.79
N LYS A 648 -21.07 -13.47 21.57
CA LYS A 648 -21.53 -12.61 20.44
C LYS A 648 -23.04 -12.62 20.23
N HIS A 649 -23.68 -13.76 20.45
CA HIS A 649 -25.13 -13.94 20.34
C HIS A 649 -25.93 -13.06 21.31
N GLU A 650 -25.37 -12.68 22.48
CA GLU A 650 -26.04 -11.77 23.42
C GLU A 650 -26.14 -10.36 22.85
N TYR A 651 -25.12 -9.90 22.13
CA TYR A 651 -25.13 -8.62 21.42
C TYR A 651 -26.10 -8.64 20.24
N ASP A 652 -26.14 -9.73 19.48
CA ASP A 652 -27.13 -9.90 18.39
C ASP A 652 -28.56 -9.81 18.94
N LEU A 653 -28.84 -10.43 20.09
CA LEU A 653 -30.15 -10.33 20.76
C LEU A 653 -30.47 -8.91 21.23
N LEU A 654 -29.46 -8.12 21.66
CA LEU A 654 -29.67 -6.72 22.00
C LEU A 654 -30.03 -5.89 20.77
N ILE A 655 -29.38 -6.11 19.63
CA ILE A 655 -29.73 -5.46 18.36
C ILE A 655 -31.17 -5.80 17.94
N GLU A 656 -31.59 -7.06 18.09
CA GLU A 656 -32.99 -7.45 17.82
C GLU A 656 -33.98 -6.79 18.80
N LYS A 657 -33.60 -6.55 20.05
CA LYS A 657 -34.42 -5.78 21.00
C LYS A 657 -34.52 -4.31 20.62
N VAL A 658 -33.44 -3.69 20.13
CA VAL A 658 -33.46 -2.31 19.61
C VAL A 658 -34.46 -2.22 18.45
N ASP A 659 -34.39 -3.17 17.51
CA ASP A 659 -35.31 -3.25 16.37
C ASP A 659 -36.77 -3.43 16.84
N ALA A 660 -37.01 -4.36 17.76
CA ALA A 660 -38.34 -4.62 18.31
C ALA A 660 -38.92 -3.45 19.12
N ALA A 661 -38.07 -2.60 19.69
CA ALA A 661 -38.47 -1.37 20.38
C ALA A 661 -38.84 -0.22 19.41
N GLY A 662 -38.70 -0.42 18.10
CA GLY A 662 -38.99 0.58 17.08
C GLY A 662 -37.94 1.69 16.99
N LYS A 663 -36.74 1.46 17.56
CA LYS A 663 -35.62 2.39 17.48
C LYS A 663 -34.95 2.31 16.10
N PRO A 664 -34.20 3.34 15.69
CA PRO A 664 -33.47 3.34 14.42
C PRO A 664 -32.55 2.12 14.26
N ILE A 665 -32.60 1.48 13.08
CA ILE A 665 -31.76 0.33 12.73
C ILE A 665 -31.11 0.58 11.38
N LEU A 666 -29.78 0.47 11.33
CA LEU A 666 -29.04 0.39 10.07
C LEU A 666 -29.36 -0.95 9.41
N ARG A 667 -29.84 -0.92 8.17
CA ARG A 667 -30.12 -2.13 7.37
C ARG A 667 -29.03 -2.29 6.32
N LEU A 668 -28.45 -3.49 6.27
CA LEU A 668 -27.50 -3.90 5.25
C LEU A 668 -28.12 -5.04 4.43
N SER A 669 -27.62 -5.29 3.23
CA SER A 669 -28.16 -6.31 2.34
C SER A 669 -27.85 -7.73 2.81
N GLY A 670 -26.78 -7.90 3.61
CA GLY A 670 -26.35 -9.19 4.17
C GLY A 670 -25.49 -10.04 3.24
N ASN A 671 -25.20 -9.57 2.02
CA ASN A 671 -24.25 -10.22 1.11
C ASN A 671 -22.78 -9.96 1.51
N LYS A 672 -22.55 -9.00 2.41
CA LYS A 672 -21.23 -8.61 2.96
C LYS A 672 -20.31 -7.95 1.94
N ASP A 673 -20.87 -7.40 0.86
CA ASP A 673 -20.11 -6.71 -0.19
C ASP A 673 -20.32 -5.19 -0.20
N GLU A 674 -21.03 -4.66 0.81
CA GLU A 674 -21.30 -3.24 0.93
C GLU A 674 -20.02 -2.43 1.09
N PHE A 675 -19.98 -1.32 0.36
CA PHE A 675 -18.98 -0.28 0.56
C PHE A 675 -19.56 0.89 1.35
N ALA A 676 -18.67 1.72 1.88
CA ALA A 676 -18.95 3.02 2.51
C ALA A 676 -20.08 3.81 1.84
N TYR A 677 -20.06 3.84 0.50
CA TYR A 677 -20.98 4.61 -0.34
C TYR A 677 -22.39 3.98 -0.47
N ASP A 678 -22.56 2.72 -0.07
CA ASP A 678 -23.85 1.99 -0.13
C ASP A 678 -24.67 2.14 1.15
N VAL A 679 -24.05 2.65 2.21
CA VAL A 679 -24.68 2.76 3.52
C VAL A 679 -25.72 3.88 3.50
N VAL A 680 -26.96 3.50 3.81
CA VAL A 680 -28.07 4.43 4.01
C VAL A 680 -28.44 4.39 5.49
N TRP A 681 -28.21 5.52 6.18
CA TRP A 681 -28.54 5.66 7.59
C TRP A 681 -30.07 5.79 7.78
N PRO A 682 -30.63 5.19 8.84
CA PRO A 682 -32.03 5.40 9.20
C PRO A 682 -32.27 6.87 9.58
N ASP A 683 -33.46 7.38 9.26
CA ASP A 683 -33.86 8.72 9.67
C ASP A 683 -33.83 8.82 11.20
N GLN A 684 -33.08 9.78 11.73
CA GLN A 684 -33.19 10.14 13.14
C GLN A 684 -34.54 10.81 13.32
N THR A 685 -35.54 10.05 13.75
CA THR A 685 -36.81 10.64 14.17
C THR A 685 -36.48 11.46 15.42
N THR A 686 -36.52 12.78 15.31
CA THR A 686 -36.46 13.68 16.48
C THR A 686 -37.61 13.30 17.41
N ALA A 687 -37.30 12.59 18.49
CA ALA A 687 -38.22 12.30 19.57
C ALA A 687 -38.31 13.50 20.52
#